data_AF-A0A964C7Q4-F1
#
_entry.id   AF-A0A964C7Q4-F1
#
_cell.length_a   1.000
_cell.length_b   1.000
_cell.length_c   1.000
_cell.angle_alpha   90.00
_cell.angle_beta   90.00
_cell.angle_gamma   90.00
#
_symmetry.space_group_name_H-M   'P 1'
#
loop_
_entity.id
_entity.type
_entity.pdbx_description
1 polymer ?
#
loop_
_entity_poly.entity_id
_entity_poly.type
_entity_poly.pdbx_seq_one_letter_code
_entity_poly.pdbx_strand_id
1 'polypeptide(L)'
;MKTRLLLSLMGIAGTALILGTGPALSETVSEAVEVRNAEPTSANDRESEDADRLLPLEVSEIQSAIGQQQAIAPKKSDRKTENAQSLGNISENPAPLNSAEAISESDNTHHSAIARESSLPPTISEKENNGSSAIAPQSTAVKDSETNGSQRAVTSDRNAVDTQERSAFDAAAVNATGDRDRSQQQQQQQRQTNSEQPLLQVRRLSEIDRPQTSADFLTQESAPAIPIPQPEAAQVTGVKLNRTATGVEILLETPTGRQLPFSQTGDRSDRNTLIIDIKGARLALPQGETFSAENPTTGITSVTASQLDTNTIRVRVTGETQLPNASVTAGASGLVVSVTPQSEINITVTAQKSEESIQNVPASITAITGRQVQDSGITSSQDIPKLVPNFSILEGGNRSRSLLNIRGLGNIVTPNTSGGSSLGFYVDDVPYSDWFSFQSSLTDIERIEVLRGPQGTLYGQNTQGGVVNIVTRAPTNVWEVRGSTTYGFPGVRENQLTIKGPVEENLFFSLSGLYSERDGFVRNTFIDELIDNRQSLAVRGQLRWLSPARDWDVRLGLNYEENNDGPFLSVPFDRANRREVNQDFIGKIHSAGNDQSLRVFYNGSGIRFTSITARREFRNSPASGDGDAGPLPIVNANVDLNTLKWSQEFRLQSPETARTFEWLVGGYYEYKETGIDVSTMFGSGGAAFGFPPATSITPAEFTDTTYAVFSQLTYRPTPPLTITGGLRFETRNFNMERQSFLELEGVRRSAGPDINLSDSNNVVLPKLAIDYRFSPNLMVYSSIARGYKNGGFSSLPSIPEAAQFDAERTWTYEIGTKTNWLNDRLLANVAFFYTRVRDYQVIDFVPPNISSITNAESANIWGLELELRAQPARGFDLNAGVGYTNARFDRYTNGAGVKLDGNRLPSTPEFTFNAGAQYRSPNGFLGRAEVQGFGQIFFDENNEAKQEPFVLVNARIGYEFDNFGVYLYGNNLFDKTYFTSGFRSSFDPNTQFFGAIGEGRTIGVQVTTKF
;
A
#
# COMPACT_ATOMS: atom_id res chain seq x y z
N MET A 1 -34.60 -11.20 -40.25
CA MET A 1 -33.47 -10.27 -40.43
C MET A 1 -33.36 -9.42 -39.17
N LYS A 2 -32.18 -9.10 -38.61
CA LYS A 2 -30.81 -9.46 -38.98
C LYS A 2 -30.13 -10.20 -37.81
N THR A 3 -29.69 -11.44 -38.03
CA THR A 3 -28.93 -12.23 -37.03
C THR A 3 -27.58 -12.60 -37.63
N ARG A 4 -26.67 -11.62 -37.75
CA ARG A 4 -25.35 -11.79 -38.40
C ARG A 4 -24.36 -10.64 -38.09
N LEU A 5 -24.17 -10.32 -36.81
CA LEU A 5 -23.09 -9.42 -36.37
C LEU A 5 -22.69 -9.66 -34.89
N LEU A 6 -22.46 -10.92 -34.52
CA LEU A 6 -22.17 -11.30 -33.12
C LEU A 6 -21.31 -12.58 -33.02
N LEU A 7 -20.42 -12.79 -33.99
CA LEU A 7 -19.56 -13.99 -34.08
C LEU A 7 -18.09 -13.67 -34.47
N SER A 8 -17.64 -12.43 -34.27
CA SER A 8 -16.29 -11.94 -34.64
C SER A 8 -15.53 -11.29 -33.48
N LEU A 9 -15.98 -11.49 -32.23
CA LEU A 9 -15.40 -10.87 -31.02
C LEU A 9 -15.36 -11.82 -29.80
N MET A 10 -15.72 -13.09 -29.96
CA MET A 10 -15.59 -14.14 -28.93
C MET A 10 -14.76 -15.29 -29.51
N GLY A 11 -13.45 -15.05 -29.66
CA GLY A 11 -12.59 -15.90 -30.49
C GLY A 11 -11.09 -15.83 -30.20
N ILE A 12 -10.68 -15.59 -28.94
CA ILE A 12 -9.37 -15.95 -28.35
C ILE A 12 -9.59 -16.08 -26.84
N ALA A 13 -9.58 -17.32 -26.31
CA ALA A 13 -9.45 -17.63 -24.88
C ALA A 13 -9.25 -19.15 -24.68
N GLY A 14 -8.08 -19.56 -24.16
CA GLY A 14 -7.93 -20.82 -23.42
C GLY A 14 -7.69 -22.13 -24.19
N THR A 15 -6.43 -22.41 -24.51
CA THR A 15 -5.79 -23.72 -24.24
C THR A 15 -4.35 -23.45 -23.79
N ALA A 16 -3.78 -24.27 -22.89
CA ALA A 16 -2.58 -23.91 -22.13
C ALA A 16 -1.40 -24.88 -22.28
N LEU A 17 -0.20 -24.28 -22.24
CA LEU A 17 1.05 -24.78 -21.61
C LEU A 17 1.85 -25.97 -22.22
N ILE A 18 3.18 -25.89 -22.04
CA ILE A 18 4.22 -26.96 -21.96
C ILE A 18 5.18 -27.17 -23.18
N LEU A 19 6.48 -26.93 -22.91
CA LEU A 19 7.74 -27.36 -23.60
C LEU A 19 8.07 -26.88 -25.02
N GLY A 20 9.36 -26.57 -25.28
CA GLY A 20 9.91 -26.50 -26.65
C GLY A 20 11.12 -25.59 -26.91
N THR A 21 12.29 -25.93 -26.39
CA THR A 21 13.62 -25.34 -26.68
C THR A 21 13.96 -24.94 -28.13
N GLY A 22 14.71 -23.85 -28.31
CA GLY A 22 15.77 -23.75 -29.33
C GLY A 22 15.54 -22.76 -30.50
N PRO A 23 16.61 -22.35 -31.24
CA PRO A 23 16.60 -21.06 -31.93
C PRO A 23 16.87 -21.08 -33.45
N ALA A 24 16.76 -19.88 -34.03
CA ALA A 24 17.28 -19.41 -35.32
C ALA A 24 16.63 -19.93 -36.62
N LEU A 25 16.13 -18.98 -37.42
CA LEU A 25 16.57 -18.73 -38.81
C LEU A 25 15.90 -17.45 -39.33
N SER A 26 16.69 -16.55 -39.93
CA SER A 26 16.18 -15.37 -40.67
C SER A 26 16.72 -15.41 -42.09
N GLU A 27 15.85 -15.62 -43.08
CA GLU A 27 16.25 -15.52 -44.48
C GLU A 27 16.05 -14.11 -45.04
N THR A 28 17.02 -13.69 -45.83
CA THR A 28 17.08 -12.40 -46.54
C THR A 28 16.26 -12.42 -47.83
N VAL A 29 15.62 -11.30 -48.16
CA VAL A 29 15.49 -10.85 -49.56
C VAL A 29 15.93 -9.38 -49.62
N SER A 30 16.54 -8.98 -50.74
CA SER A 30 17.20 -7.70 -50.94
C SER A 30 16.73 -7.05 -52.24
N GLU A 31 16.61 -5.72 -52.26
CA GLU A 31 16.92 -4.81 -53.39
C GLU A 31 16.67 -3.37 -52.89
N ALA A 32 17.61 -2.41 -52.78
CA ALA A 32 18.82 -2.01 -53.53
C ALA A 32 18.57 -0.96 -54.64
N VAL A 33 18.86 0.31 -54.32
CA VAL A 33 19.19 1.36 -55.31
C VAL A 33 20.41 2.17 -54.84
N GLU A 34 21.53 1.90 -55.51
CA GLU A 34 22.69 2.73 -55.86
C GLU A 34 23.23 3.87 -54.94
N VAL A 35 24.55 3.87 -54.79
CA VAL A 35 25.38 4.87 -54.08
C VAL A 35 25.93 5.92 -55.05
N ARG A 36 26.00 7.20 -54.64
CA ARG A 36 27.04 8.14 -55.13
C ARG A 36 27.61 8.99 -54.00
N ASN A 37 28.94 9.12 -53.98
CA ASN A 37 29.71 9.88 -52.99
C ASN A 37 29.79 11.36 -53.37
N ALA A 38 29.80 12.26 -52.37
CA ALA A 38 30.81 13.32 -52.21
C ALA A 38 30.55 14.21 -50.98
N GLU A 39 31.55 14.34 -50.10
CA GLU A 39 31.73 15.52 -49.24
C GLU A 39 32.71 16.52 -49.94
N PRO A 40 33.13 17.63 -49.31
CA PRO A 40 32.33 18.85 -49.15
C PRO A 40 33.02 20.08 -49.76
N THR A 41 32.31 21.19 -49.94
CA THR A 41 32.92 22.50 -50.28
C THR A 41 32.15 23.67 -49.66
N SER A 42 32.79 24.83 -49.57
CA SER A 42 32.42 25.93 -48.68
C SER A 42 32.27 27.28 -49.38
N ALA A 43 31.68 28.23 -48.63
CA ALA A 43 31.75 29.69 -48.75
C ALA A 43 30.87 30.42 -49.79
N ASN A 44 30.16 31.45 -49.26
CA ASN A 44 29.86 32.76 -49.85
C ASN A 44 28.89 32.85 -51.06
N ASP A 45 28.18 33.96 -51.32
CA ASP A 45 28.14 35.31 -50.69
C ASP A 45 26.73 35.96 -50.93
N ARG A 46 26.22 36.75 -49.95
CA ARG A 46 25.26 37.91 -50.09
C ARG A 46 23.84 37.66 -50.67
N GLU A 47 22.85 38.56 -50.53
CA GLU A 47 22.79 39.96 -50.02
C GLU A 47 21.48 40.30 -49.24
N SER A 48 21.22 41.59 -48.94
CA SER A 48 20.15 42.22 -48.11
C SER A 48 18.68 41.93 -48.51
N GLU A 49 17.60 42.24 -47.75
CA GLU A 49 17.19 43.42 -46.94
C GLU A 49 16.14 43.02 -45.85
N ASP A 50 15.69 43.83 -44.86
CA ASP A 50 16.26 44.91 -44.01
C ASP A 50 15.25 45.26 -42.86
N ALA A 51 15.60 46.20 -41.95
CA ALA A 51 14.90 46.79 -40.78
C ALA A 51 15.12 46.11 -39.40
N ASP A 52 15.92 46.65 -38.46
CA ASP A 52 15.81 47.90 -37.63
C ASP A 52 14.85 47.82 -36.42
N ARG A 53 15.11 48.35 -35.21
CA ARG A 53 16.28 48.93 -34.45
C ARG A 53 15.78 49.17 -32.99
N LEU A 54 16.51 49.31 -31.87
CA LEU A 54 17.92 49.37 -31.41
C LEU A 54 18.09 48.38 -30.20
N LEU A 55 19.21 48.09 -29.51
CA LEU A 55 20.52 48.74 -29.18
C LEU A 55 20.46 49.90 -28.13
N PRO A 56 21.53 50.20 -27.34
CA PRO A 56 22.86 49.57 -27.29
C PRO A 56 23.38 49.11 -25.88
N LEU A 57 24.49 48.37 -25.91
CA LEU A 57 25.51 48.19 -24.85
C LEU A 57 26.89 48.39 -25.52
N GLU A 58 27.91 48.87 -24.80
CA GLU A 58 29.35 48.52 -24.96
C GLU A 58 30.27 49.42 -24.09
N VAL A 59 31.48 48.94 -23.75
CA VAL A 59 32.81 49.44 -24.22
C VAL A 59 33.95 49.08 -23.24
N SER A 60 34.89 48.21 -23.68
CA SER A 60 36.30 48.05 -23.21
C SER A 60 36.57 47.56 -21.75
N GLU A 61 37.77 47.11 -21.36
CA GLU A 61 39.11 47.12 -22.01
C GLU A 61 39.97 45.87 -21.62
N ILE A 62 41.18 45.71 -22.19
CA ILE A 62 42.05 44.50 -22.14
C ILE A 62 43.50 44.87 -21.78
N GLN A 63 44.20 44.09 -20.91
CA GLN A 63 45.61 43.64 -21.12
C GLN A 63 46.25 42.81 -19.98
N SER A 64 47.25 41.97 -20.36
CA SER A 64 48.42 41.51 -19.56
C SER A 64 48.20 40.51 -18.39
N ALA A 65 48.96 39.41 -18.21
CA ALA A 65 49.98 38.72 -19.04
C ALA A 65 50.20 37.25 -18.58
N ILE A 66 51.00 36.48 -19.35
CA ILE A 66 51.36 35.06 -19.12
C ILE A 66 52.62 34.94 -18.24
N GLY A 67 52.70 33.94 -17.33
CA GLY A 67 53.76 33.88 -16.30
C GLY A 67 54.21 32.53 -15.70
N GLN A 68 54.38 31.49 -16.53
CA GLN A 68 55.21 30.27 -16.27
C GLN A 68 54.91 29.31 -15.09
N GLN A 69 55.31 28.04 -15.31
CA GLN A 69 55.40 26.96 -14.31
C GLN A 69 56.72 27.04 -13.54
N GLN A 70 56.77 26.54 -12.30
CA GLN A 70 57.60 25.37 -11.94
C GLN A 70 57.30 24.87 -10.51
N ALA A 71 57.59 23.59 -10.26
CA ALA A 71 57.36 22.92 -8.99
C ALA A 71 58.67 22.70 -8.21
N ILE A 72 58.60 22.71 -6.88
CA ILE A 72 59.56 22.08 -5.95
C ILE A 72 58.75 21.55 -4.76
N ALA A 73 59.08 20.34 -4.30
CA ALA A 73 58.47 19.69 -3.14
C ALA A 73 59.53 19.46 -2.03
N PRO A 74 59.29 18.62 -1.00
CA PRO A 74 58.81 19.11 0.30
C PRO A 74 59.86 18.96 1.41
N LYS A 75 59.59 19.52 2.60
CA LYS A 75 60.33 19.17 3.83
C LYS A 75 59.42 18.90 5.03
N LYS A 76 59.64 17.75 5.67
CA LYS A 76 59.17 17.41 7.02
C LYS A 76 60.14 17.97 8.05
N SER A 77 59.65 18.42 9.20
CA SER A 77 60.34 18.26 10.49
C SER A 77 59.40 18.49 11.69
N ASP A 78 58.93 17.38 12.24
CA ASP A 78 58.92 17.03 13.66
C ASP A 78 58.52 18.03 14.80
N ARG A 79 57.51 17.56 15.55
CA ARG A 79 57.50 17.34 17.03
C ARG A 79 57.27 18.49 18.02
N LYS A 80 56.32 18.15 18.91
CA LYS A 80 56.27 18.39 20.38
C LYS A 80 55.93 19.79 20.91
N THR A 81 54.64 19.92 21.27
CA THR A 81 54.16 20.19 22.65
C THR A 81 55.21 20.43 23.75
N GLU A 82 55.06 21.52 24.51
CA GLU A 82 54.97 21.45 25.98
C GLU A 82 54.26 22.69 26.58
N ASN A 83 53.96 22.68 27.88
CA ASN A 83 53.03 23.60 28.54
C ASN A 83 53.70 24.84 29.18
N ALA A 84 52.94 25.93 29.35
CA ALA A 84 53.13 26.92 30.43
C ALA A 84 51.81 27.68 30.71
N GLN A 85 51.71 28.35 31.87
CA GLN A 85 50.45 28.94 32.38
C GLN A 85 50.54 30.46 32.65
N SER A 86 49.39 31.14 32.47
CA SER A 86 48.85 32.22 33.32
C SER A 86 49.29 33.69 33.18
N LEU A 87 48.36 34.55 33.63
CA LEU A 87 48.46 35.97 34.05
C LEU A 87 48.55 37.08 32.97
N GLY A 88 47.55 37.96 32.97
CA GLY A 88 47.52 39.23 32.22
C GLY A 88 46.10 39.79 32.02
N ASN A 89 45.62 40.65 32.93
CA ASN A 89 44.32 41.34 32.81
C ASN A 89 44.37 42.55 31.87
N ILE A 90 43.23 42.94 31.28
CA ILE A 90 42.70 44.32 31.17
C ILE A 90 41.26 44.29 30.60
N SER A 91 40.50 45.39 30.79
CA SER A 91 39.17 45.79 30.28
C SER A 91 38.66 45.21 28.94
N GLU A 92 37.36 45.22 28.62
CA GLU A 92 36.26 46.06 29.15
C GLU A 92 34.87 45.36 29.04
N ASN A 93 33.84 45.93 29.67
CA ASN A 93 32.42 45.53 29.57
C ASN A 93 31.60 46.76 29.13
N PRO A 94 30.53 46.64 28.31
CA PRO A 94 29.20 46.57 28.94
C PRO A 94 28.12 45.77 28.19
N ALA A 95 27.27 45.07 28.96
CA ALA A 95 25.82 45.06 28.72
C ALA A 95 25.16 46.14 29.61
N PRO A 96 24.04 46.76 29.19
CA PRO A 96 22.78 46.39 29.86
C PRO A 96 21.50 46.58 29.01
N LEU A 97 20.41 45.90 29.39
CA LEU A 97 19.21 46.53 30.00
C LEU A 97 18.15 45.48 30.39
N ASN A 98 17.44 45.73 31.49
CA ASN A 98 16.39 44.85 32.02
C ASN A 98 15.48 45.63 33.01
N SER A 99 14.16 45.58 32.82
CA SER A 99 13.11 46.23 33.64
C SER A 99 11.74 46.00 33.01
N ALA A 100 10.60 45.87 33.69
CA ALA A 100 10.20 45.62 35.08
C ALA A 100 8.72 45.11 35.00
N GLU A 101 7.93 44.79 36.03
CA GLU A 101 7.88 45.18 37.44
C GLU A 101 6.97 44.18 38.21
N ALA A 102 6.86 44.28 39.54
CA ALA A 102 6.02 43.38 40.37
C ALA A 102 5.33 44.14 41.53
N ILE A 103 4.24 43.57 42.07
CA ILE A 103 3.52 44.09 43.25
C ILE A 103 3.27 42.95 44.26
N SER A 104 3.13 43.31 45.54
CA SER A 104 3.48 42.51 46.73
C SER A 104 2.31 41.90 47.53
N GLU A 105 2.60 40.78 48.20
CA GLU A 105 2.33 40.42 49.62
C GLU A 105 0.95 40.70 50.28
N SER A 106 0.37 39.69 50.95
CA SER A 106 0.44 39.56 52.43
C SER A 106 -0.39 38.39 53.03
N ASP A 107 0.20 37.67 53.98
CA ASP A 107 -0.35 36.83 55.09
C ASP A 107 -1.87 36.57 55.27
N ASN A 108 -2.25 35.32 55.58
CA ASN A 108 -2.31 34.85 56.99
C ASN A 108 -2.48 33.32 57.16
N THR A 109 -2.46 32.84 58.41
CA THR A 109 -2.26 31.43 58.82
C THR A 109 -3.50 30.68 59.33
N HIS A 110 -3.51 29.33 59.27
CA HIS A 110 -3.68 28.44 60.45
C HIS A 110 -3.50 26.93 60.18
N HIS A 111 -2.73 26.27 61.08
CA HIS A 111 -2.78 24.88 61.60
C HIS A 111 -3.26 23.68 60.72
N SER A 112 -2.43 22.67 60.38
CA SER A 112 -1.84 21.55 61.20
C SER A 112 -2.71 20.26 61.18
N ALA A 113 -2.25 18.99 61.22
CA ALA A 113 -0.94 18.27 61.30
C ALA A 113 -1.20 16.80 60.80
N ILE A 114 -0.36 15.73 60.77
CA ILE A 114 1.07 15.33 60.91
C ILE A 114 1.14 13.89 60.26
N ALA A 115 2.20 13.18 59.86
CA ALA A 115 3.66 13.11 60.08
C ALA A 115 4.44 13.36 58.73
N ARG A 116 5.69 12.98 58.35
CA ARG A 116 6.79 12.04 58.76
C ARG A 116 6.53 10.53 58.56
N GLU A 117 7.49 9.63 58.28
CA GLU A 117 8.98 9.63 58.17
C GLU A 117 9.40 9.14 56.73
N SER A 118 10.44 9.60 56.00
CA SER A 118 11.92 9.67 56.16
C SER A 118 12.68 8.32 56.21
N SER A 119 13.85 8.07 55.57
CA SER A 119 14.62 8.80 54.53
C SER A 119 15.91 8.06 54.04
N LEU A 120 16.22 8.14 52.74
CA LEU A 120 17.58 8.16 52.09
C LEU A 120 18.50 6.88 52.02
N PRO A 121 19.54 6.85 51.11
CA PRO A 121 20.39 5.68 50.71
C PRO A 121 21.90 5.88 51.13
N PRO A 122 23.02 5.41 50.47
CA PRO A 122 23.27 4.55 49.27
C PRO A 122 24.52 3.57 49.23
N THR A 123 24.76 2.95 48.05
CA THR A 123 26.06 2.60 47.37
C THR A 123 26.98 1.39 47.70
N ILE A 124 27.57 0.82 46.61
CA ILE A 124 28.95 0.26 46.39
C ILE A 124 29.27 -1.28 46.48
N SER A 125 29.67 -1.81 45.30
CA SER A 125 30.70 -2.83 44.89
C SER A 125 30.89 -4.28 45.42
N GLU A 126 31.25 -5.14 44.45
CA GLU A 126 32.25 -6.26 44.43
C GLU A 126 31.91 -7.76 44.68
N LYS A 127 32.46 -8.57 43.74
CA LYS A 127 32.99 -9.96 43.77
C LYS A 127 32.16 -11.21 44.12
N GLU A 128 32.07 -12.08 43.09
CA GLU A 128 32.43 -13.53 43.01
C GLU A 128 31.76 -14.65 43.86
N ASN A 129 31.72 -15.82 43.20
CA ASN A 129 31.64 -17.22 43.71
C ASN A 129 30.30 -17.85 44.17
N ASN A 130 29.83 -18.79 43.33
CA ASN A 130 29.49 -20.19 43.66
C ASN A 130 28.60 -20.52 44.88
N GLY A 131 27.28 -20.54 44.66
CA GLY A 131 26.50 -21.80 44.53
C GLY A 131 26.13 -22.67 45.76
N SER A 132 24.96 -23.33 45.67
CA SER A 132 24.48 -24.46 46.50
C SER A 132 24.06 -24.14 47.96
N SER A 133 23.00 -24.70 48.57
CA SER A 133 21.78 -25.37 48.08
C SER A 133 20.79 -25.60 49.25
N ALA A 134 19.58 -26.10 48.93
CA ALA A 134 18.69 -26.92 49.76
C ALA A 134 17.90 -26.32 50.96
N ILE A 135 16.58 -26.27 50.77
CA ILE A 135 15.62 -26.90 51.69
C ILE A 135 14.67 -27.78 50.84
N ALA A 136 14.30 -28.96 51.34
CA ALA A 136 13.32 -29.88 50.76
C ALA A 136 12.32 -30.32 51.86
N PRO A 137 11.26 -31.11 51.56
CA PRO A 137 11.46 -32.57 51.63
C PRO A 137 10.55 -33.46 50.73
N GLN A 138 11.15 -34.59 50.27
CA GLN A 138 10.57 -35.95 50.13
C GLN A 138 9.39 -36.20 49.16
N SER A 139 9.32 -37.33 48.42
CA SER A 139 10.23 -38.48 48.18
C SER A 139 9.84 -39.15 46.83
N THR A 140 10.25 -40.33 46.33
CA THR A 140 11.06 -41.52 46.72
C THR A 140 11.28 -42.33 45.40
N ALA A 141 12.31 -43.15 45.14
CA ALA A 141 13.70 -43.32 45.61
C ALA A 141 14.36 -44.47 44.78
N VAL A 142 15.68 -44.70 44.91
CA VAL A 142 16.39 -46.01 44.69
C VAL A 142 16.49 -46.53 43.22
N LYS A 143 17.65 -46.90 42.63
CA LYS A 143 19.08 -46.90 43.06
C LYS A 143 20.05 -47.06 41.83
N ASP A 144 21.29 -46.55 41.99
CA ASP A 144 22.62 -47.09 41.60
C ASP A 144 22.95 -47.57 40.14
N SER A 145 24.19 -47.47 39.60
CA SER A 145 25.45 -46.77 40.00
C SER A 145 26.61 -46.91 38.97
N GLU A 146 27.42 -45.85 38.76
CA GLU A 146 28.91 -45.83 38.54
C GLU A 146 29.58 -46.55 37.31
N THR A 147 30.83 -46.29 36.84
CA THR A 147 31.89 -45.22 36.99
C THR A 147 32.96 -45.27 35.85
N ASN A 148 33.71 -44.17 35.62
CA ASN A 148 35.06 -44.04 34.98
C ASN A 148 35.28 -44.48 33.49
N GLY A 149 36.32 -44.04 32.73
CA GLY A 149 37.32 -42.98 32.93
C GLY A 149 38.51 -42.96 31.90
N SER A 150 39.05 -41.75 31.61
CA SER A 150 40.40 -41.40 31.07
C SER A 150 40.95 -41.82 29.67
N GLN A 151 41.20 -40.78 28.84
CA GLN A 151 42.41 -40.44 28.03
C GLN A 151 43.00 -41.26 26.84
N ARG A 152 43.56 -40.44 25.91
CA ARG A 152 44.59 -40.66 24.85
C ARG A 152 44.15 -41.11 23.45
N ALA A 153 45.02 -40.84 22.48
CA ALA A 153 44.72 -40.67 21.05
C ALA A 153 45.64 -41.49 20.14
N VAL A 154 45.21 -41.72 18.89
CA VAL A 154 46.03 -41.99 17.69
C VAL A 154 45.21 -41.66 16.44
N THR A 155 45.87 -41.28 15.34
CA THR A 155 45.26 -41.00 14.02
C THR A 155 45.74 -42.02 12.97
N SER A 156 44.84 -42.73 12.29
CA SER A 156 45.15 -43.43 11.03
C SER A 156 43.91 -43.81 10.20
N ASP A 157 44.10 -43.78 8.88
CA ASP A 157 43.18 -44.09 7.77
C ASP A 157 42.31 -45.37 7.84
N ARG A 158 41.16 -45.29 7.12
CA ARG A 158 40.47 -46.32 6.29
C ARG A 158 39.72 -47.52 6.90
N ASN A 159 38.41 -47.48 6.59
CA ASN A 159 37.54 -48.55 6.04
C ASN A 159 37.19 -49.82 6.85
N ALA A 160 35.88 -50.09 6.80
CA ALA A 160 35.16 -51.36 7.02
C ALA A 160 34.81 -51.78 8.47
N VAL A 161 33.67 -52.48 8.57
CA VAL A 161 33.05 -53.10 9.77
C VAL A 161 32.49 -52.10 10.80
N ASP A 162 31.22 -52.13 11.20
CA ASP A 162 29.98 -52.62 10.56
C ASP A 162 28.77 -51.89 11.21
N THR A 163 27.56 -52.30 10.83
CA THR A 163 26.23 -51.92 11.31
C THR A 163 25.96 -52.15 12.82
N GLN A 164 24.82 -51.61 13.28
CA GLN A 164 24.30 -51.52 14.66
C GLN A 164 24.90 -50.32 15.46
N GLU A 165 24.14 -49.32 15.93
CA GLU A 165 22.68 -49.13 15.97
C GLU A 165 22.21 -47.81 15.31
N ARG A 166 21.58 -47.91 14.13
CA ARG A 166 20.53 -47.00 13.66
C ARG A 166 19.45 -47.81 12.94
N SER A 167 18.80 -48.69 13.70
CA SER A 167 17.79 -49.65 13.23
C SER A 167 16.45 -49.45 13.94
N ALA A 168 15.97 -48.21 13.91
CA ALA A 168 14.58 -47.84 14.15
C ALA A 168 14.21 -46.84 13.05
N PHE A 169 13.10 -47.09 12.33
CA PHE A 169 12.82 -46.52 11.00
C PHE A 169 13.83 -46.94 9.89
N ASP A 170 14.04 -48.25 9.72
CA ASP A 170 13.90 -48.94 8.41
C ASP A 170 14.18 -50.45 8.53
N ALA A 171 13.18 -51.20 8.99
CA ALA A 171 13.27 -52.66 9.13
C ALA A 171 11.89 -53.36 9.06
N ALA A 172 11.02 -52.94 8.14
CA ALA A 172 9.78 -53.64 7.82
C ALA A 172 9.60 -53.80 6.30
N ALA A 173 9.22 -55.00 5.86
CA ALA A 173 8.83 -55.33 4.49
C ALA A 173 9.91 -55.34 3.37
N VAL A 174 11.15 -55.76 3.64
CA VAL A 174 11.92 -56.54 2.65
C VAL A 174 11.72 -58.04 2.90
N ASN A 175 10.47 -58.48 2.74
CA ASN A 175 10.10 -59.90 2.68
C ASN A 175 8.71 -60.08 2.02
N ALA A 176 8.49 -59.39 0.89
CA ALA A 176 7.20 -59.33 0.18
C ALA A 176 7.30 -59.31 -1.36
N THR A 177 8.46 -59.68 -1.92
CA THR A 177 8.63 -59.92 -3.37
C THR A 177 7.94 -61.23 -3.77
N GLY A 178 6.60 -61.18 -3.79
CA GLY A 178 5.74 -62.33 -4.13
C GLY A 178 4.23 -62.03 -4.26
N ASP A 179 3.75 -60.85 -3.86
CA ASP A 179 2.30 -60.56 -3.80
C ASP A 179 1.78 -59.45 -4.75
N ARG A 180 2.65 -58.92 -5.62
CA ARG A 180 2.22 -57.99 -6.69
C ARG A 180 1.63 -58.71 -7.92
N ASP A 181 2.01 -59.96 -8.18
CA ASP A 181 1.45 -60.73 -9.30
C ASP A 181 0.05 -61.29 -9.00
N ARG A 182 -0.23 -61.66 -7.73
CA ARG A 182 -1.54 -62.22 -7.33
C ARG A 182 -2.66 -61.20 -7.42
N SER A 183 -2.39 -59.95 -7.06
CA SER A 183 -3.36 -58.85 -7.13
C SER A 183 -3.70 -58.46 -8.57
N GLN A 184 -2.76 -58.56 -9.52
CA GLN A 184 -3.08 -58.42 -10.95
C GLN A 184 -3.79 -59.65 -11.53
N GLN A 185 -3.38 -60.87 -11.18
CA GLN A 185 -4.02 -62.09 -11.69
C GLN A 185 -5.50 -62.22 -11.25
N GLN A 186 -5.86 -61.81 -10.03
CA GLN A 186 -7.27 -61.78 -9.61
C GLN A 186 -8.11 -60.76 -10.39
N GLN A 187 -7.56 -59.57 -10.69
CA GLN A 187 -8.25 -58.60 -11.55
C GLN A 187 -8.36 -59.05 -13.02
N GLN A 188 -7.42 -59.86 -13.51
CA GLN A 188 -7.48 -60.43 -14.86
C GLN A 188 -8.49 -61.59 -14.95
N GLN A 189 -8.56 -62.48 -13.95
CA GLN A 189 -9.55 -63.57 -13.93
C GLN A 189 -10.99 -63.08 -13.84
N GLN A 190 -11.27 -61.99 -13.09
CA GLN A 190 -12.60 -61.35 -13.10
C GLN A 190 -12.97 -60.65 -14.42
N ARG A 191 -12.01 -60.45 -15.34
CA ARG A 191 -12.26 -59.86 -16.67
C ARG A 191 -12.46 -60.89 -17.79
N GLN A 192 -12.37 -62.20 -17.51
CA GLN A 192 -12.50 -63.27 -18.53
C GLN A 192 -13.68 -64.22 -18.31
N THR A 193 -14.59 -63.93 -17.38
CA THR A 193 -15.76 -64.79 -17.06
C THR A 193 -17.10 -64.06 -17.10
N ASN A 194 -17.21 -63.00 -17.90
CA ASN A 194 -18.48 -62.34 -18.24
C ASN A 194 -18.46 -61.84 -19.70
N SER A 195 -18.32 -62.77 -20.65
CA SER A 195 -18.22 -62.49 -22.08
C SER A 195 -19.33 -63.20 -22.89
N GLU A 196 -20.60 -62.98 -22.54
CA GLU A 196 -21.74 -63.36 -23.38
C GLU A 196 -23.03 -62.62 -22.96
N GLN A 197 -23.32 -61.48 -23.60
CA GLN A 197 -24.67 -60.94 -23.94
C GLN A 197 -24.48 -59.75 -24.93
N PRO A 198 -25.44 -59.47 -25.83
CA PRO A 198 -25.15 -58.73 -27.08
C PRO A 198 -25.13 -57.20 -26.96
N LEU A 199 -24.31 -56.57 -27.82
CA LEU A 199 -24.15 -55.13 -27.95
C LEU A 199 -25.41 -54.44 -28.51
N LEU A 200 -25.98 -53.49 -27.77
CA LEU A 200 -26.98 -52.55 -28.28
C LEU A 200 -26.32 -51.50 -29.18
N GLN A 201 -26.60 -51.56 -30.49
CA GLN A 201 -26.14 -50.56 -31.45
C GLN A 201 -26.81 -49.20 -31.20
N VAL A 202 -26.02 -48.21 -30.78
CA VAL A 202 -26.43 -46.81 -30.82
C VAL A 202 -26.36 -46.34 -32.28
N ARG A 203 -27.52 -46.03 -32.87
CA ARG A 203 -27.64 -45.56 -34.26
C ARG A 203 -26.99 -44.19 -34.46
N ARG A 204 -26.54 -43.93 -35.68
CA ARG A 204 -26.04 -42.61 -36.10
C ARG A 204 -27.21 -41.65 -36.30
N LEU A 205 -26.97 -40.35 -36.16
CA LEU A 205 -28.03 -39.32 -36.25
C LEU A 205 -28.72 -39.24 -37.63
N SER A 206 -28.13 -39.86 -38.66
CA SER A 206 -28.68 -40.04 -40.01
C SER A 206 -29.63 -41.24 -40.17
N GLU A 207 -29.79 -42.09 -39.14
CA GLU A 207 -30.51 -43.37 -39.17
C GLU A 207 -31.82 -43.32 -38.32
N ILE A 208 -32.28 -42.10 -38.05
CA ILE A 208 -33.53 -41.78 -37.33
C ILE A 208 -34.54 -41.26 -38.35
N ASP A 209 -35.59 -42.04 -38.60
CA ASP A 209 -36.69 -41.61 -39.47
C ASP A 209 -37.39 -40.37 -38.89
N ARG A 210 -37.64 -39.38 -39.76
CA ARG A 210 -38.45 -38.21 -39.43
C ARG A 210 -39.91 -38.52 -39.77
N PRO A 211 -40.82 -38.62 -38.79
CA PRO A 211 -42.24 -38.72 -39.11
C PRO A 211 -42.68 -37.44 -39.83
N GLN A 212 -43.34 -37.58 -40.97
CA GLN A 212 -44.08 -36.47 -41.58
C GLN A 212 -45.42 -36.30 -40.86
N THR A 213 -45.76 -35.06 -40.54
CA THR A 213 -47.13 -34.64 -40.21
C THR A 213 -47.39 -33.28 -40.85
N SER A 214 -48.51 -33.20 -41.58
CA SER A 214 -49.02 -31.96 -42.17
C SER A 214 -49.87 -31.18 -41.15
N ALA A 215 -50.26 -29.95 -41.50
CA ALA A 215 -50.87 -28.99 -40.58
C ALA A 215 -52.39 -29.16 -40.36
N ASP A 216 -52.90 -30.40 -40.39
CA ASP A 216 -54.33 -30.70 -40.54
C ASP A 216 -55.07 -31.06 -39.23
N PHE A 217 -54.48 -30.80 -38.05
CA PHE A 217 -55.14 -31.00 -36.74
C PHE A 217 -55.32 -29.70 -35.93
N LEU A 218 -55.28 -28.53 -36.57
CA LEU A 218 -55.40 -27.21 -35.92
C LEU A 218 -56.87 -26.73 -35.75
N THR A 219 -57.83 -27.64 -35.60
CA THR A 219 -59.23 -27.30 -35.27
C THR A 219 -59.89 -28.32 -34.34
N GLN A 220 -59.52 -28.34 -33.07
CA GLN A 220 -60.45 -28.78 -32.02
C GLN A 220 -60.24 -27.99 -30.73
N GLU A 221 -61.36 -27.61 -30.10
CA GLU A 221 -61.43 -26.58 -29.08
C GLU A 221 -60.91 -27.09 -27.73
N SER A 222 -59.92 -26.39 -27.16
CA SER A 222 -59.33 -26.79 -25.88
C SER A 222 -60.24 -26.37 -24.72
N ALA A 223 -60.66 -27.33 -23.89
CA ALA A 223 -61.41 -27.03 -22.67
C ALA A 223 -60.61 -26.05 -21.78
N PRO A 224 -61.26 -25.02 -21.17
CA PRO A 224 -60.55 -23.98 -20.45
C PRO A 224 -59.80 -24.55 -19.25
N ALA A 225 -58.49 -24.30 -19.20
CA ALA A 225 -57.68 -24.66 -18.05
C ALA A 225 -58.17 -23.92 -16.80
N ILE A 226 -58.33 -24.64 -15.69
CA ILE A 226 -58.62 -24.03 -14.38
C ILE A 226 -57.45 -23.10 -14.04
N PRO A 227 -57.67 -21.78 -13.85
CA PRO A 227 -56.59 -20.88 -13.49
C PRO A 227 -56.06 -21.25 -12.11
N ILE A 228 -54.78 -21.61 -12.01
CA ILE A 228 -54.07 -21.56 -10.74
C ILE A 228 -54.02 -20.08 -10.36
N PRO A 229 -54.59 -19.65 -9.21
CA PRO A 229 -54.54 -18.24 -8.83
C PRO A 229 -53.09 -17.82 -8.62
N GLN A 230 -52.58 -16.92 -9.46
CA GLN A 230 -51.34 -16.22 -9.13
C GLN A 230 -51.59 -15.40 -7.84
N PRO A 231 -50.65 -15.37 -6.90
CA PRO A 231 -50.84 -14.64 -5.65
C PRO A 231 -51.01 -13.16 -5.96
N GLU A 232 -52.21 -12.63 -5.69
CA GLU A 232 -52.59 -11.28 -6.09
C GLU A 232 -51.63 -10.23 -5.51
N ALA A 233 -51.07 -9.42 -6.41
CA ALA A 233 -50.08 -8.40 -6.11
C ALA A 233 -50.61 -7.44 -5.03
N ALA A 234 -49.85 -7.24 -3.97
CA ALA A 234 -50.29 -6.44 -2.85
C ALA A 234 -50.40 -4.97 -3.28
N GLN A 235 -51.61 -4.40 -3.16
CA GLN A 235 -51.87 -3.02 -3.57
C GLN A 235 -51.21 -2.04 -2.59
N VAL A 236 -50.47 -1.07 -3.15
CA VAL A 236 -49.97 0.10 -2.44
C VAL A 236 -50.90 1.27 -2.74
N THR A 237 -51.76 1.61 -1.79
CA THR A 237 -52.84 2.61 -1.97
C THR A 237 -52.44 4.02 -1.57
N GLY A 238 -51.28 4.20 -0.93
CA GLY A 238 -50.73 5.49 -0.55
C GLY A 238 -49.21 5.51 -0.57
N VAL A 239 -48.63 6.68 -0.85
CA VAL A 239 -47.21 6.98 -0.61
C VAL A 239 -47.16 8.24 0.26
N LYS A 240 -46.50 8.14 1.41
CA LYS A 240 -46.34 9.26 2.37
C LYS A 240 -44.88 9.50 2.66
N LEU A 241 -44.52 10.77 2.86
CA LEU A 241 -43.16 11.20 3.21
C LEU A 241 -43.17 11.83 4.59
N ASN A 242 -42.52 11.17 5.56
CA ASN A 242 -42.31 11.72 6.91
C ASN A 242 -40.88 12.24 7.00
N ARG A 243 -40.69 13.51 7.36
CA ARG A 243 -39.35 14.03 7.68
C ARG A 243 -38.91 13.47 9.04
N THR A 244 -37.69 12.93 9.11
CA THR A 244 -37.07 12.48 10.35
C THR A 244 -35.94 13.43 10.75
N ALA A 245 -35.36 13.23 11.94
CA ALA A 245 -34.20 14.02 12.38
C ALA A 245 -32.93 13.82 11.51
N THR A 246 -32.87 12.73 10.73
CA THR A 246 -31.72 12.35 9.91
C THR A 246 -32.01 12.31 8.41
N GLY A 247 -33.26 12.46 7.97
CA GLY A 247 -33.62 12.31 6.57
C GLY A 247 -35.12 12.27 6.29
N VAL A 248 -35.59 11.26 5.55
CA VAL A 248 -36.99 11.10 5.15
C VAL A 248 -37.39 9.63 5.10
N GLU A 249 -38.53 9.29 5.70
CA GLU A 249 -39.18 7.99 5.56
C GLU A 249 -40.22 8.01 4.44
N ILE A 250 -40.15 7.03 3.54
CA ILE A 250 -41.14 6.78 2.50
C ILE A 250 -42.00 5.61 2.96
N LEU A 251 -43.23 5.89 3.37
CA LEU A 251 -44.22 4.88 3.73
C LEU A 251 -45.06 4.53 2.49
N LEU A 252 -45.03 3.26 2.10
CA LEU A 252 -45.86 2.64 1.07
C LEU A 252 -47.01 1.90 1.75
N GLU A 253 -48.19 2.51 1.76
CA GLU A 253 -49.34 2.04 2.54
C GLU A 253 -50.06 0.88 1.86
N THR A 254 -50.37 -0.19 2.60
CA THR A 254 -51.16 -1.34 2.11
C THR A 254 -52.49 -1.46 2.88
N PRO A 255 -53.62 -1.80 2.23
CA PRO A 255 -54.96 -1.76 2.85
C PRO A 255 -55.17 -2.56 4.14
N THR A 256 -54.29 -3.52 4.43
CA THR A 256 -54.39 -4.45 5.58
C THR A 256 -53.09 -4.56 6.38
N GLY A 257 -52.09 -3.71 6.13
CA GLY A 257 -50.75 -3.87 6.70
C GLY A 257 -50.01 -5.13 6.20
N ARG A 258 -50.51 -5.78 5.14
CA ARG A 258 -49.87 -6.94 4.49
C ARG A 258 -48.43 -6.59 4.13
N GLN A 259 -47.48 -7.35 4.67
CA GLN A 259 -46.07 -7.22 4.33
C GLN A 259 -45.87 -7.44 2.83
N LEU A 260 -45.21 -6.48 2.17
CA LEU A 260 -44.76 -6.64 0.80
C LEU A 260 -43.55 -7.59 0.78
N PRO A 261 -43.46 -8.56 -0.15
CA PRO A 261 -42.33 -9.49 -0.23
C PRO A 261 -41.09 -8.76 -0.78
N PHE A 262 -40.41 -8.03 0.10
CA PHE A 262 -39.25 -7.22 -0.25
C PHE A 262 -38.01 -8.09 -0.49
N SER A 263 -37.74 -8.37 -1.76
CA SER A 263 -36.38 -8.65 -2.22
C SER A 263 -35.67 -7.31 -2.39
N GLN A 264 -34.61 -7.05 -1.60
CA GLN A 264 -33.69 -5.93 -1.86
C GLN A 264 -32.88 -6.26 -3.12
N THR A 265 -33.50 -6.17 -4.29
CA THR A 265 -32.77 -6.18 -5.56
C THR A 265 -31.67 -5.12 -5.45
N GLY A 266 -30.40 -5.56 -5.59
CA GLY A 266 -29.27 -4.79 -5.07
C GLY A 266 -29.12 -3.42 -5.73
N ASP A 267 -28.50 -2.52 -4.99
CA ASP A 267 -28.75 -1.08 -5.06
C ASP A 267 -28.40 -0.47 -6.42
N ARG A 268 -29.43 -0.33 -7.26
CA ARG A 268 -29.36 0.29 -8.58
C ARG A 268 -29.11 1.78 -8.39
N SER A 269 -27.86 2.20 -8.60
CA SER A 269 -27.39 3.55 -8.31
C SER A 269 -27.00 4.33 -9.58
N ASP A 270 -27.72 5.42 -9.84
CA ASP A 270 -27.44 6.33 -10.95
C ASP A 270 -26.97 7.70 -10.44
N ARG A 271 -25.65 7.91 -10.46
CA ARG A 271 -24.89 9.04 -9.87
C ARG A 271 -25.13 9.20 -8.36
N ASN A 272 -26.24 9.82 -8.01
CA ASN A 272 -26.76 10.13 -6.67
C ASN A 272 -28.17 9.56 -6.44
N THR A 273 -28.73 8.81 -7.40
CA THR A 273 -30.09 8.26 -7.32
C THR A 273 -30.07 6.81 -6.86
N LEU A 274 -30.57 6.56 -5.64
CA LEU A 274 -30.86 5.21 -5.15
C LEU A 274 -32.16 4.71 -5.80
N ILE A 275 -32.20 3.44 -6.21
CA ILE A 275 -33.39 2.82 -6.81
C ILE A 275 -33.69 1.50 -6.10
N ILE A 276 -34.94 1.34 -5.67
CA ILE A 276 -35.44 0.20 -4.89
C ILE A 276 -36.63 -0.40 -5.65
N ASP A 277 -36.44 -1.58 -6.24
CA ASP A 277 -37.51 -2.30 -6.95
C ASP A 277 -38.18 -3.33 -6.02
N ILE A 278 -39.49 -3.15 -5.79
CA ILE A 278 -40.32 -3.90 -4.84
C ILE A 278 -41.24 -4.84 -5.63
N LYS A 279 -40.86 -6.12 -5.67
CA LYS A 279 -41.60 -7.21 -6.32
C LYS A 279 -42.87 -7.58 -5.52
N GLY A 280 -43.86 -8.18 -6.18
CA GLY A 280 -45.09 -8.69 -5.55
C GLY A 280 -46.13 -7.60 -5.22
N ALA A 281 -46.03 -6.43 -5.83
CA ALA A 281 -46.77 -5.23 -5.44
C ALA A 281 -47.21 -4.36 -6.63
N ARG A 282 -48.35 -3.68 -6.49
CA ARG A 282 -48.88 -2.76 -7.50
C ARG A 282 -49.30 -1.42 -6.90
N LEU A 283 -48.83 -0.33 -7.50
CA LEU A 283 -49.24 1.03 -7.17
C LEU A 283 -50.71 1.24 -7.55
N ALA A 284 -51.52 1.68 -6.59
CA ALA A 284 -52.96 1.87 -6.74
C ALA A 284 -53.38 3.22 -6.11
N LEU A 285 -52.66 4.29 -6.47
CA LEU A 285 -52.86 5.61 -5.86
C LEU A 285 -54.09 6.32 -6.47
N PRO A 286 -54.80 7.16 -5.70
CA PRO A 286 -55.94 7.95 -6.21
C PRO A 286 -55.61 8.94 -7.34
N GLN A 287 -54.33 9.12 -7.69
CA GLN A 287 -53.83 10.13 -8.62
C GLN A 287 -53.07 9.54 -9.83
N GLY A 288 -52.96 8.21 -9.93
CA GLY A 288 -52.30 7.50 -11.04
C GLY A 288 -51.24 6.48 -10.60
N GLU A 289 -50.53 5.90 -11.57
CA GLU A 289 -49.50 4.86 -11.33
C GLU A 289 -48.10 5.45 -11.04
N THR A 290 -48.01 6.69 -10.56
CA THR A 290 -46.76 7.34 -10.12
C THR A 290 -47.00 8.41 -9.04
N PHE A 291 -46.08 8.47 -8.08
CA PHE A 291 -45.90 9.52 -7.07
C PHE A 291 -44.55 10.24 -7.31
N SER A 292 -44.49 11.55 -7.01
CA SER A 292 -43.26 12.34 -7.04
C SER A 292 -43.27 13.44 -5.97
N ALA A 293 -42.10 13.75 -5.42
CA ALA A 293 -41.87 14.86 -4.50
C ALA A 293 -40.46 15.45 -4.68
N GLU A 294 -40.38 16.76 -4.88
CA GLU A 294 -39.13 17.51 -5.02
C GLU A 294 -38.66 18.10 -3.68
N ASN A 295 -37.35 18.10 -3.47
CA ASN A 295 -36.63 18.56 -2.28
C ASN A 295 -37.28 18.14 -0.93
N PRO A 296 -37.59 16.84 -0.73
CA PRO A 296 -38.35 16.38 0.43
C PRO A 296 -37.61 16.60 1.75
N THR A 297 -36.27 16.62 1.77
CA THR A 297 -35.44 17.02 2.92
C THR A 297 -34.06 17.49 2.44
N THR A 298 -33.28 18.17 3.28
CA THR A 298 -31.91 18.60 2.94
C THR A 298 -31.05 17.39 2.55
N GLY A 299 -30.25 17.49 1.49
CA GLY A 299 -29.46 16.36 0.99
C GLY A 299 -30.23 15.35 0.11
N ILE A 300 -31.55 15.51 -0.07
CA ILE A 300 -32.37 14.73 -1.01
C ILE A 300 -33.01 15.68 -2.02
N THR A 301 -32.60 15.58 -3.29
CA THR A 301 -33.14 16.36 -4.41
C THR A 301 -34.57 15.94 -4.76
N SER A 302 -34.87 14.64 -4.84
CA SER A 302 -36.23 14.17 -5.16
C SER A 302 -36.51 12.72 -4.72
N VAL A 303 -37.80 12.39 -4.58
CA VAL A 303 -38.30 11.02 -4.37
C VAL A 303 -39.42 10.75 -5.37
N THR A 304 -39.35 9.63 -6.07
CA THR A 304 -40.43 9.13 -6.95
C THR A 304 -40.78 7.68 -6.60
N ALA A 305 -42.03 7.29 -6.82
CA ALA A 305 -42.46 5.89 -6.77
C ALA A 305 -43.40 5.61 -7.95
N SER A 306 -43.03 4.71 -8.85
CA SER A 306 -43.72 4.46 -10.12
C SER A 306 -43.93 2.96 -10.34
N GLN A 307 -45.03 2.56 -10.98
CA GLN A 307 -45.17 1.18 -11.43
C GLN A 307 -44.14 0.86 -12.53
N LEU A 308 -43.47 -0.30 -12.45
CA LEU A 308 -42.42 -0.73 -13.40
C LEU A 308 -42.93 -1.78 -14.40
N ASP A 309 -43.71 -2.73 -13.90
CA ASP A 309 -44.36 -3.82 -14.65
C ASP A 309 -45.67 -4.19 -13.93
N THR A 310 -46.35 -5.29 -14.27
CA THR A 310 -47.64 -5.65 -13.63
C THR A 310 -47.55 -6.05 -12.15
N ASN A 311 -46.35 -6.28 -11.61
CA ASN A 311 -46.11 -6.84 -10.28
C ASN A 311 -44.92 -6.19 -9.51
N THR A 312 -44.30 -5.14 -10.05
CA THR A 312 -43.18 -4.43 -9.42
C THR A 312 -43.40 -2.92 -9.34
N ILE A 313 -43.19 -2.35 -8.15
CA ILE A 313 -43.08 -0.91 -7.92
C ILE A 313 -41.60 -0.53 -7.88
N ARG A 314 -41.22 0.58 -8.55
CA ARG A 314 -39.89 1.19 -8.43
C ARG A 314 -39.98 2.46 -7.60
N VAL A 315 -39.24 2.52 -6.49
CA VAL A 315 -38.95 3.78 -5.78
C VAL A 315 -37.59 4.30 -6.25
N ARG A 316 -37.46 5.60 -6.54
CA ARG A 316 -36.18 6.27 -6.79
C ARG A 316 -36.01 7.42 -5.79
N VAL A 317 -34.80 7.60 -5.28
CA VAL A 317 -34.47 8.63 -4.29
C VAL A 317 -33.16 9.31 -4.70
N THR A 318 -33.26 10.53 -5.20
CA THR A 318 -32.15 11.33 -5.72
C THR A 318 -31.52 12.11 -4.57
N GLY A 319 -30.28 11.80 -4.19
CA GLY A 319 -29.51 12.61 -3.26
C GLY A 319 -29.09 13.96 -3.85
N GLU A 320 -28.48 14.82 -3.04
CA GLU A 320 -28.01 16.14 -3.48
C GLU A 320 -26.61 16.10 -4.11
N THR A 321 -25.66 15.42 -3.46
CA THR A 321 -24.25 15.29 -3.89
C THR A 321 -23.79 13.84 -4.02
N GLN A 322 -24.31 12.96 -3.17
CA GLN A 322 -23.96 11.54 -2.99
C GLN A 322 -25.21 10.65 -3.10
N LEU A 323 -25.01 9.33 -3.12
CA LEU A 323 -26.09 8.34 -3.06
C LEU A 323 -26.73 8.32 -1.66
N PRO A 324 -28.06 8.43 -1.49
CA PRO A 324 -28.68 8.27 -0.18
C PRO A 324 -28.55 6.82 0.32
N ASN A 325 -28.29 6.67 1.62
CA ASN A 325 -28.46 5.40 2.31
C ASN A 325 -29.95 5.15 2.56
N ALA A 326 -30.43 3.92 2.45
CA ALA A 326 -31.78 3.57 2.91
C ALA A 326 -31.82 2.20 3.60
N SER A 327 -32.60 2.12 4.68
CA SER A 327 -33.03 0.86 5.27
C SER A 327 -34.51 0.64 5.00
N VAL A 328 -34.90 -0.63 4.76
CA VAL A 328 -36.28 -1.00 4.45
C VAL A 328 -36.81 -1.88 5.57
N THR A 329 -37.98 -1.54 6.12
CA THR A 329 -38.57 -2.20 7.29
C THR A 329 -40.08 -2.36 7.10
N ALA A 330 -40.64 -3.48 7.54
CA ALA A 330 -42.09 -3.69 7.57
C ALA A 330 -42.71 -2.91 8.74
N GLY A 331 -43.63 -1.98 8.43
CA GLY A 331 -44.42 -1.24 9.40
C GLY A 331 -45.85 -1.81 9.51
N ALA A 332 -46.58 -1.40 10.55
CA ALA A 332 -47.95 -1.88 10.81
C ALA A 332 -48.98 -1.50 9.72
N SER A 333 -48.64 -0.60 8.80
CA SER A 333 -49.50 -0.10 7.73
C SER A 333 -48.92 -0.30 6.31
N GLY A 334 -47.81 -1.05 6.17
CA GLY A 334 -47.16 -1.25 4.87
C GLY A 334 -45.63 -1.31 4.98
N LEU A 335 -44.93 -0.85 3.93
CA LEU A 335 -43.46 -0.87 3.87
C LEU A 335 -42.89 0.53 4.14
N VAL A 336 -41.92 0.65 5.05
CA VAL A 336 -41.20 1.89 5.34
C VAL A 336 -39.80 1.81 4.73
N VAL A 337 -39.44 2.80 3.92
CA VAL A 337 -38.07 3.03 3.44
C VAL A 337 -37.52 4.25 4.16
N SER A 338 -36.67 4.04 5.16
CA SER A 338 -36.01 5.10 5.93
C SER A 338 -34.75 5.56 5.19
N VAL A 339 -34.81 6.72 4.54
CA VAL A 339 -33.71 7.29 3.75
C VAL A 339 -32.93 8.31 4.58
N THR A 340 -31.59 8.21 4.56
CA THR A 340 -30.65 9.17 5.16
C THR A 340 -29.72 9.70 4.06
N PRO A 341 -29.55 11.03 3.90
CA PRO A 341 -28.57 11.57 2.96
C PRO A 341 -27.16 11.13 3.35
N GLN A 342 -26.39 10.58 2.41
CA GLN A 342 -24.96 10.38 2.63
C GLN A 342 -24.25 11.73 2.51
N SER A 343 -23.45 12.08 3.52
CA SER A 343 -22.58 13.25 3.49
C SER A 343 -21.16 12.81 3.17
N GLU A 344 -20.44 13.54 2.32
CA GLU A 344 -19.01 13.30 2.01
C GLU A 344 -18.12 13.50 3.26
N ILE A 345 -18.67 14.13 4.29
CA ILE A 345 -18.09 14.33 5.62
C ILE A 345 -18.28 13.12 6.56
N ASN A 346 -19.32 12.29 6.38
CA ASN A 346 -19.60 11.14 7.26
C ASN A 346 -19.34 9.81 6.52
N ILE A 347 -18.07 9.42 6.47
CA ILE A 347 -17.59 8.24 5.76
C ILE A 347 -17.55 7.02 6.70
N THR A 348 -18.12 5.89 6.27
CA THR A 348 -17.91 4.58 6.92
C THR A 348 -16.56 4.00 6.52
N VAL A 349 -15.83 3.45 7.49
CA VAL A 349 -14.50 2.85 7.32
C VAL A 349 -14.46 1.41 7.88
N THR A 350 -13.61 0.55 7.32
CA THR A 350 -13.35 -0.83 7.82
C THR A 350 -12.01 -0.97 8.55
N ALA A 351 -11.26 0.12 8.67
CA ALA A 351 -10.00 0.37 9.37
C ALA A 351 -9.73 -0.35 10.72
N GLN A 352 -10.76 -0.76 11.46
CA GLN A 352 -10.63 -1.57 12.69
C GLN A 352 -11.04 -3.05 12.49
N LYS A 353 -10.97 -3.54 11.25
CA LYS A 353 -11.52 -4.83 10.78
C LYS A 353 -13.03 -4.98 11.05
N SER A 354 -13.73 -3.86 11.19
CA SER A 354 -15.16 -3.71 11.43
C SER A 354 -15.64 -2.37 10.87
N GLU A 355 -16.88 -2.31 10.40
CA GLU A 355 -17.49 -1.09 9.86
C GLU A 355 -17.89 -0.10 10.95
N GLU A 356 -17.41 1.13 10.86
CA GLU A 356 -17.68 2.23 11.81
C GLU A 356 -17.60 3.60 11.08
N SER A 357 -18.28 4.64 11.58
CA SER A 357 -18.09 6.01 11.06
C SER A 357 -16.71 6.55 11.44
N ILE A 358 -16.04 7.24 10.52
CA ILE A 358 -14.75 7.90 10.74
C ILE A 358 -14.74 8.85 11.96
N GLN A 359 -15.90 9.40 12.33
CA GLN A 359 -16.07 10.29 13.49
C GLN A 359 -16.29 9.54 14.83
N ASN A 360 -16.41 8.21 14.81
CA ASN A 360 -16.48 7.37 16.00
C ASN A 360 -15.14 6.68 16.32
N VAL A 361 -14.33 6.37 15.30
CA VAL A 361 -13.02 5.73 15.47
C VAL A 361 -12.11 6.54 16.41
N PRO A 362 -11.65 6.01 17.57
CA PRO A 362 -10.81 6.73 18.54
C PRO A 362 -9.32 6.71 18.16
N ALA A 363 -9.02 7.19 16.96
CA ALA A 363 -7.67 7.33 16.41
C ALA A 363 -7.64 8.38 15.29
N SER A 364 -6.46 8.89 14.99
CA SER A 364 -6.18 9.70 13.80
C SER A 364 -6.33 8.86 12.53
N ILE A 365 -7.37 9.15 11.74
CA ILE A 365 -7.69 8.46 10.49
C ILE A 365 -8.19 9.47 9.45
N THR A 366 -7.71 9.32 8.23
CA THR A 366 -8.18 10.03 7.03
C THR A 366 -8.84 9.02 6.10
N ALA A 367 -10.01 9.34 5.54
CA ALA A 367 -10.64 8.52 4.49
C ALA A 367 -10.82 9.33 3.21
N ILE A 368 -10.33 8.81 2.09
CA ILE A 368 -10.45 9.40 0.75
C ILE A 368 -11.51 8.60 0.01
N THR A 369 -12.58 9.24 -0.44
CA THR A 369 -13.64 8.57 -1.21
C THR A 369 -13.20 8.31 -2.65
N GLY A 370 -13.76 7.30 -3.33
CA GLY A 370 -13.48 7.01 -4.75
C GLY A 370 -13.76 8.20 -5.69
N ARG A 371 -14.63 9.13 -5.29
CA ARG A 371 -14.81 10.41 -5.99
C ARG A 371 -13.60 11.32 -5.82
N GLN A 372 -13.09 11.48 -4.60
CA GLN A 372 -11.88 12.27 -4.33
C GLN A 372 -10.63 11.65 -4.96
N VAL A 373 -10.56 10.31 -5.06
CA VAL A 373 -9.53 9.59 -5.84
C VAL A 373 -9.55 10.04 -7.30
N GLN A 374 -10.73 10.07 -7.93
CA GLN A 374 -10.91 10.50 -9.33
C GLN A 374 -10.68 12.02 -9.52
N ASP A 375 -11.27 12.86 -8.68
CA ASP A 375 -11.21 14.33 -8.78
C ASP A 375 -9.78 14.87 -8.60
N SER A 376 -8.98 14.22 -7.73
CA SER A 376 -7.62 14.64 -7.35
C SER A 376 -6.51 13.92 -8.13
N GLY A 377 -6.84 13.07 -9.09
CA GLY A 377 -5.85 12.33 -9.89
C GLY A 377 -4.95 11.44 -9.02
N ILE A 378 -5.56 10.57 -8.22
CA ILE A 378 -4.88 9.54 -7.43
C ILE A 378 -5.03 8.22 -8.20
N THR A 379 -3.97 7.79 -8.89
CA THR A 379 -4.00 6.56 -9.71
C THR A 379 -2.92 5.54 -9.33
N SER A 380 -2.03 5.91 -8.41
CA SER A 380 -1.07 5.03 -7.73
C SER A 380 -1.15 5.15 -6.20
N SER A 381 -0.58 4.19 -5.48
CA SER A 381 -0.42 4.28 -4.02
C SER A 381 0.54 5.41 -3.58
N GLN A 382 1.45 5.85 -4.46
CA GLN A 382 2.32 7.02 -4.24
C GLN A 382 1.53 8.35 -4.18
N ASP A 383 0.32 8.41 -4.74
CA ASP A 383 -0.51 9.63 -4.75
C ASP A 383 -1.31 9.85 -3.44
N ILE A 384 -1.48 8.81 -2.61
CA ILE A 384 -2.31 8.87 -1.38
C ILE A 384 -1.89 10.02 -0.43
N PRO A 385 -0.58 10.31 -0.20
CA PRO A 385 -0.13 11.48 0.56
C PRO A 385 -0.66 12.85 0.12
N LYS A 386 -1.18 13.02 -1.11
CA LYS A 386 -1.76 14.31 -1.58
C LYS A 386 -2.85 14.85 -0.65
N LEU A 387 -3.58 13.97 0.05
CA LEU A 387 -4.73 14.33 0.90
C LEU A 387 -4.56 13.96 2.38
N VAL A 388 -3.36 13.53 2.83
CA VAL A 388 -3.14 13.02 4.20
C VAL A 388 -2.09 13.86 4.95
N PRO A 389 -2.38 14.37 6.17
CA PRO A 389 -1.38 15.08 6.98
C PRO A 389 -0.37 14.12 7.63
N ASN A 390 0.90 14.55 7.75
CA ASN A 390 2.01 13.77 8.33
C ASN A 390 2.28 12.43 7.63
N PHE A 391 2.00 12.36 6.33
CA PHE A 391 2.31 11.22 5.47
C PHE A 391 3.01 11.73 4.20
N SER A 392 4.08 11.05 3.78
CA SER A 392 4.77 11.32 2.52
C SER A 392 5.33 10.03 1.93
N ILE A 393 5.19 9.87 0.63
CA ILE A 393 5.96 8.92 -0.18
C ILE A 393 6.75 9.77 -1.15
N LEU A 394 8.07 9.70 -1.06
CA LEU A 394 9.00 10.39 -1.94
C LEU A 394 9.73 9.33 -2.76
N GLU A 395 9.79 9.50 -4.08
CA GLU A 395 10.37 8.47 -4.90
C GLU A 395 11.91 8.50 -4.83
N GLY A 396 12.52 7.33 -4.62
CA GLY A 396 13.97 7.19 -4.52
C GLY A 396 14.73 7.55 -5.80
N GLY A 397 14.10 7.41 -6.97
CA GLY A 397 14.71 7.49 -8.32
C GLY A 397 14.21 6.46 -9.32
N ASN A 398 13.35 5.55 -8.87
CA ASN A 398 12.44 4.71 -9.66
C ASN A 398 11.27 4.31 -8.73
N ARG A 399 10.16 3.81 -9.29
CA ARG A 399 8.94 3.55 -8.49
C ARG A 399 9.16 2.49 -7.40
N SER A 400 9.95 1.45 -7.70
CA SER A 400 10.30 0.39 -6.74
C SER A 400 11.04 0.90 -5.49
N ARG A 401 11.83 1.99 -5.59
CA ARG A 401 12.57 2.56 -4.44
C ARG A 401 11.80 3.67 -3.71
N SER A 402 10.55 3.44 -3.34
CA SER A 402 9.71 4.45 -2.69
C SER A 402 10.05 4.71 -1.20
N LEU A 403 10.61 5.89 -0.90
CA LEU A 403 10.94 6.34 0.46
C LEU A 403 9.66 6.82 1.17
N LEU A 404 9.20 6.05 2.14
CA LEU A 404 7.94 6.25 2.81
C LEU A 404 8.18 6.77 4.24
N ASN A 405 7.44 7.80 4.63
CA ASN A 405 7.45 8.33 5.99
C ASN A 405 6.02 8.63 6.46
N ILE A 406 5.67 8.15 7.65
CA ILE A 406 4.42 8.52 8.32
C ILE A 406 4.71 8.86 9.78
N ARG A 407 4.36 10.08 10.22
CA ARG A 407 4.71 10.61 11.55
C ARG A 407 6.19 10.44 11.95
N GLY A 408 7.11 10.56 11.00
CA GLY A 408 8.56 10.41 11.25
C GLY A 408 9.06 8.97 11.35
N LEU A 409 8.18 7.97 11.21
CA LEU A 409 8.59 6.57 11.11
C LEU A 409 8.77 6.19 9.63
N GLY A 410 10.03 6.06 9.22
CA GLY A 410 10.41 5.69 7.85
C GLY A 410 10.42 4.19 7.58
N ASN A 411 10.23 3.81 6.30
CA ASN A 411 10.72 2.52 5.80
C ASN A 411 12.24 2.58 5.53
N ILE A 412 12.85 1.41 5.37
CA ILE A 412 14.17 1.28 4.74
C ILE A 412 13.96 0.57 3.41
N VAL A 413 14.60 1.06 2.35
CA VAL A 413 14.50 0.47 1.01
C VAL A 413 15.89 0.08 0.50
N THR A 414 16.28 -1.13 0.91
CA THR A 414 17.54 -1.80 0.56
C THR A 414 17.19 -3.18 -0.02
N PRO A 415 17.36 -3.39 -1.34
CA PRO A 415 16.78 -4.52 -2.07
C PRO A 415 17.49 -5.88 -1.83
N ASN A 416 18.41 -5.90 -0.87
CA ASN A 416 19.29 -6.99 -0.46
C ASN A 416 19.01 -7.44 0.99
N THR A 417 17.80 -7.21 1.51
CA THR A 417 17.44 -7.46 2.92
C THR A 417 16.04 -8.03 3.08
N SER A 418 15.79 -8.75 4.18
CA SER A 418 14.42 -9.14 4.61
C SER A 418 13.73 -8.07 5.48
N GLY A 419 14.16 -6.81 5.36
CA GLY A 419 13.65 -5.67 6.12
C GLY A 419 12.21 -5.26 5.78
N GLY A 420 11.58 -4.58 6.75
CA GLY A 420 10.16 -4.22 6.70
C GLY A 420 9.85 -2.72 6.62
N SER A 421 8.61 -2.41 6.28
CA SER A 421 8.06 -1.05 6.29
C SER A 421 7.67 -0.57 7.69
N SER A 422 7.64 0.73 7.92
CA SER A 422 6.94 1.32 9.07
C SER A 422 5.41 1.26 8.94
N LEU A 423 4.90 1.13 7.71
CA LEU A 423 3.49 1.26 7.32
C LEU A 423 3.03 0.02 6.54
N GLY A 424 1.98 -0.64 7.01
CA GLY A 424 1.37 -1.76 6.31
C GLY A 424 0.31 -1.29 5.32
N PHE A 425 0.38 -1.78 4.08
CA PHE A 425 -0.66 -1.58 3.09
C PHE A 425 -1.56 -2.81 3.00
N TYR A 426 -2.84 -2.58 2.75
CA TYR A 426 -3.84 -3.61 2.57
C TYR A 426 -4.73 -3.26 1.39
N VAL A 427 -5.10 -4.26 0.59
CA VAL A 427 -6.09 -4.12 -0.49
C VAL A 427 -7.15 -5.21 -0.29
N ASP A 428 -8.40 -4.83 -0.07
CA ASP A 428 -9.52 -5.75 0.15
C ASP A 428 -9.28 -6.79 1.28
N ASP A 429 -8.80 -6.33 2.46
CA ASP A 429 -8.28 -7.13 3.59
C ASP A 429 -6.91 -7.86 3.36
N VAL A 430 -6.35 -7.88 2.14
CA VAL A 430 -5.10 -8.64 1.82
C VAL A 430 -3.84 -7.81 2.11
N PRO A 431 -2.80 -8.37 2.79
CA PRO A 431 -1.57 -7.65 3.15
C PRO A 431 -0.58 -7.46 1.98
N TYR A 432 -0.27 -6.18 1.73
CA TYR A 432 0.78 -5.69 0.83
C TYR A 432 1.92 -5.17 1.73
N SER A 433 2.73 -6.09 2.26
CA SER A 433 3.69 -5.85 3.36
C SER A 433 5.09 -5.40 2.92
N ASP A 434 5.38 -5.58 1.64
CA ASP A 434 6.73 -5.67 1.10
C ASP A 434 7.09 -4.33 0.43
N TRP A 435 8.34 -3.88 0.50
CA TRP A 435 8.70 -2.50 0.13
C TRP A 435 8.37 -2.13 -1.34
N PHE A 436 8.43 -3.10 -2.24
CA PHE A 436 8.02 -2.98 -3.64
C PHE A 436 6.50 -2.96 -3.87
N SER A 437 5.68 -3.20 -2.84
CA SER A 437 4.20 -3.19 -2.93
C SER A 437 3.58 -1.81 -2.71
N PHE A 438 4.38 -0.77 -2.40
CA PHE A 438 3.91 0.61 -2.15
C PHE A 438 3.82 1.49 -3.41
N GLN A 439 3.93 0.87 -4.59
CA GLN A 439 3.80 1.51 -5.90
C GLN A 439 2.57 1.04 -6.69
N SER A 440 1.78 0.08 -6.17
CA SER A 440 0.67 -0.54 -6.90
C SER A 440 -0.37 0.47 -7.39
N SER A 441 -0.81 0.21 -8.62
CA SER A 441 -1.81 0.97 -9.38
C SER A 441 -3.21 0.83 -8.78
N LEU A 442 -3.95 1.94 -8.74
CA LEU A 442 -5.24 2.05 -8.09
C LEU A 442 -6.38 2.04 -9.11
N THR A 443 -6.98 0.86 -9.31
CA THR A 443 -8.14 0.67 -10.17
C THR A 443 -9.41 0.49 -9.36
N ASP A 444 -10.51 1.12 -9.80
CA ASP A 444 -11.87 0.81 -9.32
C ASP A 444 -12.11 0.95 -7.80
N ILE A 445 -11.47 1.97 -7.22
CA ILE A 445 -11.44 2.24 -5.77
C ILE A 445 -12.80 2.75 -5.25
N GLU A 446 -13.25 2.19 -4.13
CA GLU A 446 -14.41 2.69 -3.37
C GLU A 446 -13.98 3.78 -2.40
N ARG A 447 -12.90 3.51 -1.65
CA ARG A 447 -12.27 4.42 -0.70
C ARG A 447 -10.87 3.94 -0.30
N ILE A 448 -10.09 4.87 0.23
CA ILE A 448 -8.76 4.62 0.83
C ILE A 448 -8.80 5.14 2.27
N GLU A 449 -8.40 4.31 3.22
CA GLU A 449 -8.44 4.61 4.65
C GLU A 449 -7.00 4.62 5.19
N VAL A 450 -6.56 5.71 5.80
CA VAL A 450 -5.20 5.84 6.35
C VAL A 450 -5.27 6.08 7.85
N LEU A 451 -5.00 5.04 8.63
CA LEU A 451 -4.80 5.15 10.09
C LEU A 451 -3.36 5.59 10.35
N ARG A 452 -3.19 6.55 11.26
CA ARG A 452 -1.88 7.04 11.72
C ARG A 452 -1.63 6.56 13.15
N GLY A 453 -0.38 6.22 13.45
CA GLY A 453 0.03 5.56 14.71
C GLY A 453 -0.19 4.04 14.73
N PRO A 454 0.39 3.30 15.70
CA PRO A 454 0.53 1.84 15.63
C PRO A 454 -0.78 1.07 15.57
N GLN A 455 -0.91 0.16 14.60
CA GLN A 455 -2.06 -0.76 14.47
C GLN A 455 -1.70 -2.25 14.64
N GLY A 456 -0.51 -2.52 15.19
CA GLY A 456 0.05 -3.86 15.35
C GLY A 456 -0.86 -4.87 16.05
N THR A 457 -1.73 -4.42 16.96
CA THR A 457 -2.74 -5.25 17.62
C THR A 457 -3.71 -5.94 16.66
N LEU A 458 -4.12 -5.29 15.57
CA LEU A 458 -5.04 -5.89 14.59
C LEU A 458 -4.33 -6.44 13.36
N TYR A 459 -3.18 -5.87 12.99
CA TYR A 459 -2.53 -6.13 11.70
C TYR A 459 -1.16 -6.83 11.79
N GLY A 460 -0.50 -6.83 12.95
CA GLY A 460 0.80 -7.50 13.16
C GLY A 460 2.02 -6.64 12.82
N GLN A 461 3.12 -7.30 12.41
CA GLN A 461 4.36 -6.65 11.99
C GLN A 461 4.19 -5.49 11.00
N ASN A 462 5.15 -4.55 11.03
CA ASN A 462 5.32 -3.49 10.02
C ASN A 462 4.16 -2.49 9.92
N THR A 463 3.38 -2.33 11.00
CA THR A 463 2.24 -1.39 11.10
C THR A 463 2.41 -0.37 12.23
N GLN A 464 3.65 -0.02 12.57
CA GLN A 464 3.97 0.86 13.69
C GLN A 464 3.71 2.36 13.42
N GLY A 465 3.85 2.80 12.17
CA GLY A 465 3.52 4.16 11.76
C GLY A 465 2.05 4.35 11.40
N GLY A 466 1.36 3.26 11.04
CA GLY A 466 -0.03 3.29 10.60
C GLY A 466 -0.46 2.05 9.84
N VAL A 467 -1.61 2.15 9.17
CA VAL A 467 -2.09 1.25 8.11
C VAL A 467 -2.76 2.06 6.99
N VAL A 468 -2.46 1.71 5.74
CA VAL A 468 -3.25 2.13 4.56
C VAL A 468 -4.13 0.95 4.13
N ASN A 469 -5.45 1.12 4.19
CA ASN A 469 -6.43 0.11 3.80
C ASN A 469 -7.21 0.62 2.58
N ILE A 470 -6.99 -0.02 1.43
CA ILE A 470 -7.61 0.28 0.14
C ILE A 470 -8.78 -0.68 -0.05
N VAL A 471 -9.97 -0.14 -0.30
CA VAL A 471 -11.19 -0.91 -0.53
C VAL A 471 -11.66 -0.68 -1.95
N THR A 472 -11.75 -1.74 -2.75
CA THR A 472 -12.27 -1.67 -4.13
C THR A 472 -13.79 -1.82 -4.17
N ARG A 473 -14.42 -1.22 -5.19
CA ARG A 473 -15.88 -1.25 -5.35
C ARG A 473 -16.34 -2.66 -5.72
N ALA A 474 -16.93 -3.38 -4.79
CA ALA A 474 -17.43 -4.73 -5.06
C ALA A 474 -18.49 -4.75 -6.20
N PRO A 475 -18.52 -5.77 -7.08
CA PRO A 475 -19.55 -5.88 -8.10
C PRO A 475 -20.93 -6.23 -7.50
N THR A 476 -21.97 -5.92 -8.29
CA THR A 476 -23.39 -6.01 -7.91
C THR A 476 -24.24 -6.47 -9.11
N ASN A 477 -25.55 -6.58 -8.91
CA ASN A 477 -26.58 -6.86 -9.93
C ASN A 477 -26.83 -5.69 -10.92
N VAL A 478 -25.93 -4.71 -10.96
CA VAL A 478 -26.02 -3.50 -11.80
C VAL A 478 -24.93 -3.60 -12.86
N TRP A 479 -25.31 -3.46 -14.13
CA TRP A 479 -24.34 -3.22 -15.18
C TRP A 479 -23.79 -1.80 -15.05
N GLU A 480 -22.47 -1.66 -14.94
CA GLU A 480 -21.77 -0.37 -14.97
C GLU A 480 -20.54 -0.50 -15.88
N VAL A 481 -20.36 0.46 -16.79
CA VAL A 481 -19.12 0.64 -17.54
C VAL A 481 -18.56 2.03 -17.23
N ARG A 482 -17.32 2.10 -16.76
CA ARG A 482 -16.58 3.36 -16.61
C ARG A 482 -15.29 3.30 -17.41
N GLY A 483 -14.84 4.46 -17.87
CA GLY A 483 -13.48 4.58 -18.38
C GLY A 483 -12.93 5.99 -18.27
N SER A 484 -11.62 6.11 -18.39
CA SER A 484 -10.92 7.38 -18.58
C SER A 484 -9.86 7.23 -19.67
N THR A 485 -9.57 8.35 -20.33
CA THR A 485 -8.38 8.49 -21.16
C THR A 485 -7.78 9.88 -20.88
N THR A 486 -6.48 9.90 -20.62
CA THR A 486 -5.70 11.04 -20.15
C THR A 486 -4.51 11.23 -21.09
N TYR A 487 -4.32 12.45 -21.58
CA TYR A 487 -3.15 12.83 -22.37
C TYR A 487 -2.55 14.12 -21.79
N GLY A 488 -1.28 14.09 -21.42
CA GLY A 488 -0.56 15.22 -20.85
C GLY A 488 0.77 15.50 -21.56
N PHE A 489 1.17 16.76 -21.54
CA PHE A 489 2.46 17.22 -22.03
C PHE A 489 3.36 17.60 -20.84
N PRO A 490 4.63 17.15 -20.80
CA PRO A 490 5.26 16.24 -21.74
C PRO A 490 4.83 14.78 -21.52
N GLY A 491 4.58 14.05 -22.60
CA GLY A 491 4.68 12.58 -22.66
C GLY A 491 3.77 11.70 -21.80
N VAL A 492 2.74 12.22 -21.13
CA VAL A 492 1.87 11.43 -20.25
C VAL A 492 0.70 10.84 -21.03
N ARG A 493 0.46 9.54 -20.86
CA ARG A 493 -0.77 8.84 -21.31
C ARG A 493 -1.27 7.94 -20.19
N GLU A 494 -2.58 7.92 -19.98
CA GLU A 494 -3.22 6.97 -19.05
C GLU A 494 -4.60 6.59 -19.59
N ASN A 495 -4.95 5.31 -19.51
CA ASN A 495 -6.24 4.80 -19.96
C ASN A 495 -6.75 3.81 -18.92
N GLN A 496 -7.98 4.02 -18.43
CA GLN A 496 -8.65 3.13 -17.48
C GLN A 496 -9.98 2.63 -18.07
N LEU A 497 -10.32 1.37 -17.80
CA LEU A 497 -11.61 0.77 -18.16
C LEU A 497 -12.06 -0.16 -17.04
N THR A 498 -13.30 -0.01 -16.59
CA THR A 498 -13.98 -0.87 -15.61
C THR A 498 -15.31 -1.33 -16.18
N ILE A 499 -15.57 -2.63 -16.16
CA ILE A 499 -16.84 -3.26 -16.56
C ILE A 499 -17.33 -4.12 -15.41
N LYS A 500 -18.60 -3.96 -15.02
CA LYS A 500 -19.25 -4.78 -13.98
C LYS A 500 -20.62 -5.23 -14.42
N GLY A 501 -21.07 -6.34 -13.86
CA GLY A 501 -22.46 -6.77 -13.96
C GLY A 501 -22.77 -8.09 -13.27
N PRO A 502 -24.05 -8.49 -13.26
CA PRO A 502 -24.44 -9.85 -12.94
C PRO A 502 -24.00 -10.84 -14.03
N VAL A 503 -23.48 -11.98 -13.58
CA VAL A 503 -23.41 -13.23 -14.34
C VAL A 503 -24.74 -13.99 -14.16
N GLU A 504 -25.25 -14.03 -12.93
CA GLU A 504 -26.53 -14.62 -12.50
C GLU A 504 -27.18 -13.76 -11.39
N GLU A 505 -28.40 -14.07 -10.93
CA GLU A 505 -29.11 -13.28 -9.89
C GLU A 505 -28.28 -13.07 -8.60
N ASN A 506 -27.41 -14.02 -8.27
CA ASN A 506 -26.59 -14.03 -7.04
C ASN A 506 -25.06 -14.10 -7.30
N LEU A 507 -24.61 -13.96 -8.56
CA LEU A 507 -23.20 -13.99 -8.93
C LEU A 507 -22.86 -12.79 -9.81
N PHE A 508 -21.88 -11.99 -9.39
CA PHE A 508 -21.51 -10.72 -10.00
C PHE A 508 -20.02 -10.71 -10.35
N PHE A 509 -19.63 -9.98 -11.39
CA PHE A 509 -18.24 -9.83 -11.79
C PHE A 509 -17.81 -8.36 -11.90
N SER A 510 -16.52 -8.10 -11.69
CA SER A 510 -15.84 -6.87 -12.07
C SER A 510 -14.61 -7.25 -12.91
N LEU A 511 -14.35 -6.49 -13.98
CA LEU A 511 -13.08 -6.48 -14.68
C LEU A 511 -12.65 -5.02 -14.84
N SER A 512 -11.49 -4.69 -14.29
CA SER A 512 -10.88 -3.36 -14.36
C SER A 512 -9.47 -3.45 -14.92
N GLY A 513 -9.08 -2.48 -15.72
CA GLY A 513 -7.74 -2.34 -16.27
C GLY A 513 -7.29 -0.88 -16.27
N LEU A 514 -6.00 -0.66 -16.05
CA LEU A 514 -5.31 0.61 -16.23
C LEU A 514 -4.04 0.35 -17.03
N TYR A 515 -3.78 1.20 -18.02
CA TYR A 515 -2.50 1.31 -18.70
C TYR A 515 -2.01 2.74 -18.59
N SER A 516 -0.77 2.95 -18.15
CA SER A 516 -0.14 4.27 -18.11
C SER A 516 1.24 4.25 -18.76
N GLU A 517 1.63 5.41 -19.29
CA GLU A 517 2.89 5.65 -19.98
C GLU A 517 3.34 7.09 -19.70
N ARG A 518 4.64 7.28 -19.48
CA ARG A 518 5.27 8.59 -19.31
C ARG A 518 6.62 8.61 -20.02
N ASP A 519 6.83 9.58 -20.90
CA ASP A 519 8.16 9.83 -21.48
C ASP A 519 9.20 10.18 -20.39
N GLY A 520 10.47 10.02 -20.74
CA GLY A 520 11.60 10.47 -19.93
C GLY A 520 11.71 12.00 -19.86
N PHE A 521 12.13 12.54 -18.72
CA PHE A 521 12.20 13.99 -18.47
C PHE A 521 13.60 14.49 -18.03
N VAL A 522 14.58 13.58 -17.96
CA VAL A 522 15.99 13.87 -17.67
C VAL A 522 16.82 13.58 -18.91
N ARG A 523 17.65 14.52 -19.36
CA ARG A 523 18.58 14.30 -20.48
C ARG A 523 19.86 13.63 -19.98
N ASN A 524 20.24 12.50 -20.56
CA ASN A 524 21.58 11.96 -20.35
C ASN A 524 22.51 12.55 -21.42
N THR A 525 23.45 13.40 -21.01
CA THR A 525 24.39 14.06 -21.94
C THR A 525 25.46 13.13 -22.53
N PHE A 526 25.57 11.89 -22.05
CA PHE A 526 26.49 10.89 -22.60
C PHE A 526 25.97 10.27 -23.91
N ILE A 527 24.66 10.04 -24.00
CA ILE A 527 23.98 9.45 -25.17
C ILE A 527 23.08 10.44 -25.94
N ASP A 528 22.86 11.64 -25.38
CA ASP A 528 21.98 12.71 -25.86
C ASP A 528 20.47 12.36 -25.94
N GLU A 529 20.03 11.38 -25.16
CA GLU A 529 18.63 10.94 -25.06
C GLU A 529 17.94 11.38 -23.76
N LEU A 530 16.60 11.30 -23.73
CA LEU A 530 15.80 11.45 -22.52
C LEU A 530 15.59 10.09 -21.85
N ILE A 531 15.90 9.99 -20.56
CA ILE A 531 15.83 8.76 -19.75
C ILE A 531 14.75 8.87 -18.66
N ASP A 532 14.52 7.75 -17.96
CA ASP A 532 13.37 7.54 -17.06
C ASP A 532 12.01 7.57 -17.79
N ASN A 533 11.94 6.87 -18.93
CA ASN A 533 10.67 6.48 -19.52
C ASN A 533 9.99 5.42 -18.63
N ARG A 534 8.65 5.43 -18.55
CA ARG A 534 7.88 4.54 -17.68
C ARG A 534 6.63 4.03 -18.38
N GLN A 535 6.31 2.76 -18.14
CA GLN A 535 5.06 2.13 -18.58
C GLN A 535 4.49 1.25 -17.45
N SER A 536 3.16 1.13 -17.39
CA SER A 536 2.43 0.30 -16.43
C SER A 536 1.23 -0.37 -17.09
N LEU A 537 0.95 -1.61 -16.72
CA LEU A 537 -0.29 -2.31 -17.02
C LEU A 537 -0.78 -3.01 -15.74
N ALA A 538 -1.94 -2.59 -15.25
CA ALA A 538 -2.62 -3.23 -14.12
C ALA A 538 -3.99 -3.77 -14.54
N VAL A 539 -4.31 -5.01 -14.16
CA VAL A 539 -5.57 -5.70 -14.48
C VAL A 539 -6.10 -6.39 -13.23
N ARG A 540 -7.34 -6.07 -12.86
CA ARG A 540 -8.06 -6.59 -11.68
C ARG A 540 -9.36 -7.26 -12.08
N GLY A 541 -9.48 -8.54 -11.78
CA GLY A 541 -10.72 -9.32 -11.90
C GLY A 541 -11.32 -9.62 -10.54
N GLN A 542 -12.65 -9.58 -10.42
CA GLN A 542 -13.37 -10.05 -9.24
C GLN A 542 -14.59 -10.88 -9.63
N LEU A 543 -14.86 -11.94 -8.86
CA LEU A 543 -16.13 -12.65 -8.83
C LEU A 543 -16.68 -12.58 -7.40
N ARG A 544 -17.95 -12.21 -7.26
CA ARG A 544 -18.65 -12.12 -5.96
C ARG A 544 -19.94 -12.93 -6.02
N TRP A 545 -20.06 -13.89 -5.13
CA TRP A 545 -21.30 -14.63 -4.87
C TRP A 545 -21.91 -14.16 -3.54
N LEU A 546 -23.22 -13.94 -3.55
CA LEU A 546 -24.01 -13.75 -2.34
C LEU A 546 -24.95 -14.94 -2.15
N SER A 547 -25.20 -15.38 -0.92
CA SER A 547 -26.28 -16.32 -0.69
C SER A 547 -27.66 -15.66 -0.97
N PRO A 548 -28.70 -16.44 -1.34
CA PRO A 548 -30.05 -15.90 -1.52
C PRO A 548 -30.61 -15.22 -0.26
N ALA A 549 -30.15 -15.60 0.93
CA ALA A 549 -30.50 -15.00 2.21
C ALA A 549 -29.56 -13.85 2.65
N ARG A 550 -28.48 -13.60 1.90
CA ARG A 550 -27.41 -12.60 2.15
C ARG A 550 -26.66 -12.75 3.47
N ASP A 551 -26.79 -13.90 4.11
CA ASP A 551 -25.95 -14.32 5.23
C ASP A 551 -24.51 -14.65 4.80
N TRP A 552 -24.22 -14.91 3.52
CA TRP A 552 -22.87 -15.13 2.99
C TRP A 552 -22.48 -14.14 1.88
N ASP A 553 -21.23 -13.66 1.91
CA ASP A 553 -20.57 -12.89 0.85
C ASP A 553 -19.20 -13.53 0.57
N VAL A 554 -19.08 -14.17 -0.60
CA VAL A 554 -17.86 -14.87 -1.04
C VAL A 554 -17.27 -14.12 -2.23
N ARG A 555 -16.00 -13.72 -2.13
CA ARG A 555 -15.29 -12.94 -3.16
C ARG A 555 -13.99 -13.63 -3.55
N LEU A 556 -13.83 -13.90 -4.83
CA LEU A 556 -12.55 -14.23 -5.47
C LEU A 556 -12.02 -12.95 -6.13
N GLY A 557 -10.84 -12.49 -5.71
CA GLY A 557 -10.10 -11.40 -6.33
C GLY A 557 -8.85 -11.91 -7.04
N LEU A 558 -8.59 -11.39 -8.23
CA LEU A 558 -7.41 -11.64 -9.06
C LEU A 558 -6.81 -10.29 -9.45
N ASN A 559 -5.50 -10.12 -9.29
CA ASN A 559 -4.77 -8.91 -9.64
C ASN A 559 -3.49 -9.31 -10.40
N TYR A 560 -3.22 -8.61 -11.50
CA TYR A 560 -1.96 -8.69 -12.24
C TYR A 560 -1.48 -7.27 -12.49
N GLU A 561 -0.20 -7.02 -12.27
CA GLU A 561 0.42 -5.72 -12.49
C GLU A 561 1.81 -5.91 -13.11
N GLU A 562 2.13 -5.15 -14.15
CA GLU A 562 3.43 -5.12 -14.81
C GLU A 562 3.91 -3.67 -14.92
N ASN A 563 5.16 -3.40 -14.57
CA ASN A 563 5.78 -2.09 -14.65
C ASN A 563 7.16 -2.19 -15.33
N ASN A 564 7.37 -1.34 -16.33
CA ASN A 564 8.64 -1.19 -17.03
C ASN A 564 9.14 0.24 -16.81
N ASP A 565 10.23 0.38 -16.06
CA ASP A 565 10.86 1.66 -15.67
C ASP A 565 12.28 1.78 -16.22
N GLY A 566 12.72 3.02 -16.40
CA GLY A 566 14.11 3.36 -16.66
C GLY A 566 15.06 3.11 -15.47
N PRO A 567 16.31 3.59 -15.55
CA PRO A 567 17.31 3.40 -14.51
C PRO A 567 16.98 4.20 -13.25
N PHE A 568 17.67 3.84 -12.16
CA PHE A 568 17.69 4.64 -10.94
C PHE A 568 18.30 6.04 -11.18
N LEU A 569 17.46 7.07 -11.27
CA LEU A 569 17.89 8.45 -11.53
C LEU A 569 18.77 9.00 -10.39
N SER A 570 19.99 9.43 -10.75
CA SER A 570 20.97 10.01 -9.82
C SER A 570 21.54 11.32 -10.38
N VAL A 571 21.11 12.45 -9.83
CA VAL A 571 21.58 13.79 -10.23
C VAL A 571 22.41 14.41 -9.10
N PRO A 572 23.63 14.93 -9.35
CA PRO A 572 24.41 15.64 -8.34
C PRO A 572 23.71 16.86 -7.75
N PHE A 573 23.84 17.07 -6.44
CA PHE A 573 23.15 18.12 -5.69
C PHE A 573 23.57 19.55 -6.05
N ASP A 574 24.82 19.73 -6.47
CA ASP A 574 25.44 20.99 -6.88
C ASP A 574 25.20 21.34 -8.36
N ARG A 575 24.76 20.38 -9.19
CA ARG A 575 24.56 20.57 -10.63
C ARG A 575 23.54 21.69 -10.90
N ALA A 576 23.97 22.69 -11.67
CA ALA A 576 23.15 23.87 -11.97
C ALA A 576 21.89 23.54 -12.79
N ASN A 577 22.00 22.69 -13.82
CA ASN A 577 20.84 22.07 -14.44
C ASN A 577 20.57 20.70 -13.81
N ARG A 578 19.51 20.60 -13.02
CA ARG A 578 19.12 19.37 -12.32
C ARG A 578 18.31 18.39 -13.18
N ARG A 579 18.03 18.70 -14.46
CA ARG A 579 17.37 17.77 -15.41
C ARG A 579 18.37 17.13 -16.39
N GLU A 580 19.64 17.04 -15.99
CA GLU A 580 20.68 16.36 -16.76
C GLU A 580 21.46 15.36 -15.89
N VAL A 581 21.81 14.23 -16.49
CA VAL A 581 22.82 13.28 -16.00
C VAL A 581 23.89 13.05 -17.08
N ASN A 582 24.93 12.28 -16.77
CA ASN A 582 26.00 11.96 -17.73
C ASN A 582 26.50 10.52 -17.49
N GLN A 583 25.59 9.55 -17.59
CA GLN A 583 25.78 8.15 -17.21
C GLN A 583 26.17 7.29 -18.42
N ASP A 584 27.15 6.39 -18.30
CA ASP A 584 27.55 5.52 -19.42
C ASP A 584 26.61 4.31 -19.63
N PHE A 585 25.90 3.89 -18.57
CA PHE A 585 25.01 2.72 -18.59
C PHE A 585 23.55 3.06 -18.28
N ILE A 586 22.67 2.81 -19.26
CA ILE A 586 21.21 2.88 -19.08
C ILE A 586 20.68 1.55 -18.54
N GLY A 587 20.67 1.42 -17.22
CA GLY A 587 19.95 0.36 -16.51
C GLY A 587 18.44 0.39 -16.78
N LYS A 588 17.76 -0.70 -16.45
CA LYS A 588 16.31 -0.87 -16.61
C LYS A 588 15.73 -1.70 -15.47
N ILE A 589 14.47 -1.43 -15.12
CA ILE A 589 13.74 -2.15 -14.07
C ILE A 589 12.42 -2.67 -14.66
N HIS A 590 12.29 -3.99 -14.75
CA HIS A 590 11.03 -4.67 -15.03
C HIS A 590 10.52 -5.33 -13.75
N SER A 591 9.26 -5.09 -13.41
CA SER A 591 8.60 -5.77 -12.29
C SER A 591 7.21 -6.25 -12.64
N ALA A 592 6.81 -7.39 -12.08
CA ALA A 592 5.52 -8.01 -12.32
C ALA A 592 4.98 -8.67 -11.03
N GLY A 593 3.68 -8.47 -10.75
CA GLY A 593 2.97 -9.02 -9.60
C GLY A 593 1.75 -9.85 -10.01
N ASN A 594 1.46 -10.90 -9.26
CA ASN A 594 0.25 -11.72 -9.39
C ASN A 594 -0.35 -12.00 -8.00
N ASP A 595 -1.48 -11.37 -7.69
CA ASP A 595 -2.18 -11.55 -6.42
C ASP A 595 -3.51 -12.29 -6.63
N GLN A 596 -3.79 -13.25 -5.75
CA GLN A 596 -5.00 -14.09 -5.78
C GLN A 596 -5.56 -14.15 -4.35
N SER A 597 -6.85 -13.89 -4.18
CA SER A 597 -7.47 -13.82 -2.85
C SER A 597 -8.88 -14.41 -2.83
N LEU A 598 -9.17 -15.21 -1.81
CA LEU A 598 -10.49 -15.73 -1.52
C LEU A 598 -10.94 -15.22 -0.14
N ARG A 599 -11.97 -14.37 -0.14
CA ARG A 599 -12.62 -13.87 1.07
C ARG A 599 -13.98 -14.56 1.23
N VAL A 600 -14.19 -15.24 2.34
CA VAL A 600 -15.48 -15.83 2.73
C VAL A 600 -15.97 -15.10 3.97
N PHE A 601 -17.10 -14.42 3.87
CA PHE A 601 -17.72 -13.70 4.99
C PHE A 601 -19.11 -14.26 5.28
N TYR A 602 -19.43 -14.37 6.57
CA TYR A 602 -20.74 -14.78 7.08
C TYR A 602 -21.28 -13.75 8.08
N ASN A 603 -22.52 -13.30 7.87
CA ASN A 603 -23.22 -12.32 8.68
C ASN A 603 -24.43 -12.95 9.40
N GLY A 604 -24.16 -13.78 10.40
CA GLY A 604 -25.19 -14.41 11.23
C GLY A 604 -25.74 -13.48 12.32
N SER A 605 -27.00 -13.68 12.70
CA SER A 605 -27.67 -12.90 13.75
C SER A 605 -26.99 -12.97 15.13
N GLY A 606 -26.27 -14.05 15.43
CA GLY A 606 -25.54 -14.27 16.68
C GLY A 606 -24.02 -14.13 16.59
N ILE A 607 -23.44 -14.14 15.39
CA ILE A 607 -21.98 -14.07 15.17
C ILE A 607 -21.66 -13.70 13.72
N ARG A 608 -20.59 -12.93 13.52
CA ARG A 608 -19.98 -12.69 12.19
C ARG A 608 -18.66 -13.45 12.08
N PHE A 609 -18.38 -14.00 10.89
CA PHE A 609 -17.14 -14.72 10.60
C PHE A 609 -16.51 -14.22 9.31
N THR A 610 -15.18 -14.12 9.27
CA THR A 610 -14.41 -13.91 8.03
C THR A 610 -13.29 -14.95 7.93
N SER A 611 -13.11 -15.53 6.74
CA SER A 611 -11.87 -16.17 6.29
C SER A 611 -11.31 -15.35 5.13
N ILE A 612 -10.00 -15.07 5.14
CA ILE A 612 -9.28 -14.50 4.00
C ILE A 612 -8.07 -15.40 3.73
N THR A 613 -8.07 -16.06 2.57
CA THR A 613 -6.91 -16.79 2.03
C THR A 613 -6.31 -15.94 0.91
N ALA A 614 -5.00 -15.76 0.87
CA ALA A 614 -4.33 -15.08 -0.23
C ALA A 614 -2.99 -15.72 -0.62
N ARG A 615 -2.68 -15.61 -1.91
CA ARG A 615 -1.41 -15.95 -2.56
C ARG A 615 -0.93 -14.72 -3.31
N ARG A 616 0.35 -14.37 -3.19
CA ARG A 616 0.98 -13.27 -3.93
C ARG A 616 2.32 -13.73 -4.48
N GLU A 617 2.57 -13.46 -5.74
CA GLU A 617 3.89 -13.54 -6.36
C GLU A 617 4.31 -12.15 -6.82
N PHE A 618 5.59 -11.84 -6.67
CA PHE A 618 6.20 -10.63 -7.21
C PHE A 618 7.60 -10.93 -7.74
N ARG A 619 7.94 -10.32 -8.87
CA ARG A 619 9.27 -10.34 -9.47
C ARG A 619 9.71 -8.94 -9.82
N ASN A 620 11.00 -8.67 -9.66
CA ASN A 620 11.67 -7.45 -10.07
C ASN A 620 12.99 -7.88 -10.74
N SER A 621 12.94 -8.09 -12.06
CA SER A 621 14.03 -8.67 -12.87
C SER A 621 13.76 -8.49 -14.39
N PRO A 622 14.72 -7.99 -15.19
CA PRO A 622 15.98 -7.39 -14.77
C PRO A 622 15.74 -6.11 -13.94
N ALA A 623 16.66 -5.81 -13.03
CA ALA A 623 16.60 -4.62 -12.20
C ALA A 623 18.00 -4.03 -12.02
N SER A 624 18.44 -3.34 -13.06
CA SER A 624 19.81 -2.87 -13.23
C SER A 624 19.95 -1.35 -13.15
N GLY A 625 21.13 -0.90 -12.74
CA GLY A 625 21.48 0.52 -12.64
C GLY A 625 22.98 0.74 -12.61
N ASP A 626 23.36 1.93 -13.07
CA ASP A 626 24.68 2.52 -12.88
C ASP A 626 24.88 2.87 -11.39
N GLY A 627 26.03 2.45 -10.83
CA GLY A 627 26.39 2.60 -9.43
C GLY A 627 27.40 3.72 -9.13
N ASP A 628 28.02 4.32 -10.15
CA ASP A 628 28.90 5.49 -10.00
C ASP A 628 28.24 6.81 -10.45
N ALA A 629 27.13 6.72 -11.21
CA ALA A 629 26.35 7.83 -11.75
C ALA A 629 27.12 8.72 -12.75
N GLY A 630 28.13 8.15 -13.42
CA GLY A 630 29.12 8.88 -14.21
C GLY A 630 29.40 8.34 -15.63
N PRO A 631 30.30 9.01 -16.37
CA PRO A 631 30.62 8.70 -17.77
C PRO A 631 31.81 7.74 -17.90
N LEU A 632 32.11 6.97 -16.85
CA LEU A 632 33.26 6.06 -16.79
C LEU A 632 32.74 4.69 -16.35
N PRO A 633 33.12 3.58 -17.00
CA PRO A 633 32.66 2.25 -16.61
C PRO A 633 33.36 1.80 -15.32
N ILE A 634 32.92 2.29 -14.17
CA ILE A 634 33.47 1.95 -12.86
C ILE A 634 32.66 0.80 -12.27
N VAL A 635 31.35 0.97 -12.04
CA VAL A 635 30.51 -0.09 -11.44
C VAL A 635 29.04 -0.05 -11.88
N ASN A 636 28.55 -1.21 -12.32
CA ASN A 636 27.15 -1.44 -12.65
C ASN A 636 26.56 -2.53 -11.74
N ALA A 637 25.31 -2.37 -11.31
CA ALA A 637 24.63 -3.30 -10.42
C ALA A 637 23.35 -3.87 -11.08
N ASN A 638 23.02 -5.11 -10.73
CA ASN A 638 21.73 -5.75 -10.99
C ASN A 638 21.26 -6.44 -9.71
N VAL A 639 19.99 -6.26 -9.34
CA VAL A 639 19.38 -6.85 -8.13
C VAL A 639 18.07 -7.54 -8.50
N ASP A 640 18.20 -8.75 -9.01
CA ASP A 640 17.04 -9.58 -9.37
C ASP A 640 16.39 -10.14 -8.11
N LEU A 641 15.06 -10.00 -7.99
CA LEU A 641 14.28 -10.45 -6.84
C LEU A 641 13.02 -11.20 -7.28
N ASN A 642 12.69 -12.28 -6.58
CA ASN A 642 11.45 -13.03 -6.75
C ASN A 642 10.88 -13.49 -5.39
N THR A 643 9.69 -13.01 -5.03
CA THR A 643 8.98 -13.33 -3.79
C THR A 643 7.73 -14.17 -4.07
N LEU A 644 7.52 -15.23 -3.28
CA LEU A 644 6.25 -15.95 -3.15
C LEU A 644 5.73 -15.79 -1.71
N LYS A 645 4.45 -15.45 -1.55
CA LYS A 645 3.80 -15.27 -0.25
C LYS A 645 2.43 -15.95 -0.20
N TRP A 646 2.14 -16.58 0.93
CA TRP A 646 0.83 -17.12 1.29
C TRP A 646 0.40 -16.56 2.65
N SER A 647 -0.88 -16.24 2.80
CA SER A 647 -1.44 -15.80 4.09
C SER A 647 -2.87 -16.29 4.30
N GLN A 648 -3.20 -16.58 5.55
CA GLN A 648 -4.55 -16.95 6.00
C GLN A 648 -4.93 -16.14 7.26
N GLU A 649 -6.05 -15.42 7.20
CA GLU A 649 -6.67 -14.79 8.37
C GLU A 649 -8.03 -15.44 8.66
N PHE A 650 -8.32 -15.67 9.94
CA PHE A 650 -9.66 -15.98 10.43
C PHE A 650 -10.10 -14.92 11.44
N ARG A 651 -11.35 -14.47 11.36
CA ARG A 651 -11.98 -13.54 12.29
C ARG A 651 -13.32 -14.07 12.77
N LEU A 652 -13.56 -14.04 14.08
CA LEU A 652 -14.87 -14.18 14.71
C LEU A 652 -15.20 -12.87 15.41
N GLN A 653 -16.41 -12.36 15.20
CA GLN A 653 -16.81 -11.03 15.63
C GLN A 653 -18.24 -11.03 16.18
N SER A 654 -18.51 -10.12 17.12
CA SER A 654 -19.87 -9.84 17.57
C SER A 654 -20.79 -9.42 16.41
N PRO A 655 -22.10 -9.69 16.50
CA PRO A 655 -23.10 -9.15 15.59
C PRO A 655 -22.98 -7.64 15.41
N GLU A 656 -23.38 -7.15 14.25
CA GLU A 656 -23.50 -5.71 13.96
C GLU A 656 -24.58 -5.02 14.81
N THR A 657 -25.48 -5.79 15.43
CA THR A 657 -26.49 -5.33 16.40
C THR A 657 -25.95 -5.15 17.82
N ALA A 658 -24.70 -5.51 18.10
CA ALA A 658 -24.04 -5.22 19.38
C ALA A 658 -23.89 -3.70 19.59
N ARG A 659 -23.97 -3.23 20.84
CA ARG A 659 -23.91 -1.80 21.19
C ARG A 659 -23.12 -1.53 22.47
N THR A 660 -23.40 -2.29 23.54
CA THR A 660 -22.74 -2.14 24.84
C THR A 660 -21.38 -2.84 24.91
N PHE A 661 -21.25 -4.00 24.25
CA PHE A 661 -20.03 -4.80 24.22
C PHE A 661 -19.87 -5.44 22.84
N GLU A 662 -18.83 -5.03 22.15
CA GLU A 662 -18.38 -5.55 20.85
C GLU A 662 -17.06 -6.28 21.03
N TRP A 663 -16.84 -7.33 20.24
CA TRP A 663 -15.62 -8.13 20.33
C TRP A 663 -15.20 -8.65 18.95
N LEU A 664 -13.89 -8.79 18.79
CA LEU A 664 -13.21 -9.44 17.69
C LEU A 664 -12.16 -10.38 18.27
N VAL A 665 -12.12 -11.61 17.77
CA VAL A 665 -11.02 -12.57 18.01
C VAL A 665 -10.58 -13.11 16.65
N GLY A 666 -9.28 -13.21 16.43
CA GLY A 666 -8.73 -13.69 15.16
C GLY A 666 -7.44 -14.47 15.28
N GLY A 667 -7.17 -15.27 14.25
CA GLY A 667 -5.93 -16.00 14.05
C GLY A 667 -5.33 -15.64 12.70
N TYR A 668 -4.01 -15.58 12.62
CA TYR A 668 -3.27 -15.20 11.42
C TYR A 668 -2.10 -16.16 11.18
N TYR A 669 -1.88 -16.51 9.91
CA TYR A 669 -0.74 -17.28 9.43
C TYR A 669 -0.19 -16.64 8.15
N GLU A 670 1.14 -16.62 8.04
CA GLU A 670 1.86 -16.17 6.85
C GLU A 670 3.10 -17.04 6.62
N TYR A 671 3.32 -17.40 5.35
CA TYR A 671 4.58 -17.95 4.84
C TYR A 671 5.05 -17.08 3.67
N LYS A 672 6.34 -16.73 3.65
CA LYS A 672 6.97 -15.96 2.59
C LYS A 672 8.34 -16.55 2.28
N GLU A 673 8.66 -16.60 1.00
CA GLU A 673 9.90 -17.09 0.41
C GLU A 673 10.39 -16.02 -0.56
N THR A 674 11.68 -15.70 -0.57
CA THR A 674 12.24 -14.63 -1.41
C THR A 674 13.68 -14.94 -1.79
N GLY A 675 13.89 -15.22 -3.08
CA GLY A 675 15.21 -15.31 -3.69
C GLY A 675 15.65 -13.95 -4.21
N ILE A 676 16.93 -13.60 -3.99
CA ILE A 676 17.57 -12.37 -4.44
C ILE A 676 18.94 -12.71 -5.04
N ASP A 677 19.26 -12.30 -6.26
CA ASP A 677 20.62 -12.31 -6.80
C ASP A 677 21.13 -10.86 -6.93
N VAL A 678 22.14 -10.52 -6.14
CA VAL A 678 22.87 -9.26 -6.26
C VAL A 678 24.14 -9.48 -7.08
N SER A 679 24.15 -8.96 -8.30
CA SER A 679 25.29 -8.99 -9.21
C SER A 679 25.89 -7.60 -9.37
N THR A 680 27.17 -7.42 -9.03
CA THR A 680 27.93 -6.16 -9.12
C THR A 680 29.09 -6.33 -10.08
N MET A 681 29.06 -5.61 -11.20
CA MET A 681 30.01 -5.67 -12.31
C MET A 681 30.96 -4.48 -12.25
N PHE A 682 32.26 -4.73 -12.03
CA PHE A 682 33.30 -3.71 -12.10
C PHE A 682 33.83 -3.60 -13.53
N GLY A 683 33.82 -2.39 -14.08
CA GLY A 683 34.34 -2.10 -15.40
C GLY A 683 35.84 -1.76 -15.40
N SER A 684 36.35 -1.26 -16.53
CA SER A 684 37.76 -0.87 -16.65
C SER A 684 38.13 0.36 -15.80
N GLY A 685 37.16 1.21 -15.46
CA GLY A 685 37.32 2.31 -14.51
C GLY A 685 37.44 1.85 -13.05
N GLY A 686 36.91 0.65 -12.72
CA GLY A 686 37.00 0.06 -11.38
C GLY A 686 38.44 -0.08 -10.86
N ALA A 687 39.41 -0.21 -11.77
CA ALA A 687 40.82 -0.33 -11.43
C ALA A 687 41.37 0.92 -10.69
N ALA A 688 40.79 2.10 -10.91
CA ALA A 688 41.15 3.32 -10.17
C ALA A 688 40.74 3.25 -8.69
N PHE A 689 39.74 2.42 -8.36
CA PHE A 689 39.23 2.17 -7.01
C PHE A 689 39.76 0.84 -6.42
N GLY A 690 40.68 0.17 -7.11
CA GLY A 690 41.28 -1.10 -6.68
C GLY A 690 40.55 -2.37 -7.12
N PHE A 691 39.46 -2.25 -7.89
CA PHE A 691 38.68 -3.39 -8.38
C PHE A 691 39.10 -3.76 -9.81
N PRO A 692 39.68 -4.95 -10.07
CA PRO A 692 39.91 -5.40 -11.44
C PRO A 692 38.56 -5.70 -12.14
N PRO A 693 38.50 -5.68 -13.49
CA PRO A 693 37.29 -6.04 -14.23
C PRO A 693 36.78 -7.44 -13.86
N ALA A 694 35.66 -7.49 -13.15
CA ALA A 694 35.15 -8.70 -12.51
C ALA A 694 33.67 -8.54 -12.12
N THR A 695 32.95 -9.64 -11.96
CA THR A 695 31.57 -9.63 -11.45
C THR A 695 31.50 -10.33 -10.10
N SER A 696 31.11 -9.61 -9.05
CA SER A 696 30.68 -10.23 -7.80
C SER A 696 29.22 -10.66 -7.91
N ILE A 697 28.89 -11.89 -7.52
CA ILE A 697 27.55 -12.47 -7.63
C ILE A 697 27.19 -13.04 -6.26
N THR A 698 26.10 -12.56 -5.66
CA THR A 698 25.67 -12.92 -4.30
C THR A 698 24.19 -13.31 -4.31
N PRO A 699 23.88 -14.60 -4.57
CA PRO A 699 22.53 -15.13 -4.42
C PRO A 699 22.22 -15.40 -2.94
N ALA A 700 21.00 -15.09 -2.52
CA ALA A 700 20.48 -15.37 -1.19
C ALA A 700 18.99 -15.75 -1.24
N GLU A 701 18.64 -16.83 -0.55
CA GLU A 701 17.26 -17.25 -0.29
C GLU A 701 16.87 -16.84 1.14
N PHE A 702 15.69 -16.27 1.31
CA PHE A 702 15.11 -15.91 2.60
C PHE A 702 13.76 -16.60 2.78
N THR A 703 13.56 -17.34 3.87
CA THR A 703 12.21 -17.84 4.24
C THR A 703 11.74 -17.30 5.59
N ASP A 704 10.44 -17.03 5.65
CA ASP A 704 9.75 -16.27 6.68
C ASP A 704 8.45 -16.99 7.03
N THR A 705 8.24 -17.36 8.29
CA THR A 705 6.98 -17.98 8.76
C THR A 705 6.48 -17.30 10.02
N THR A 706 5.23 -16.81 9.99
CA THR A 706 4.62 -16.05 11.08
C THR A 706 3.27 -16.64 11.49
N TYR A 707 3.03 -16.77 12.80
CA TYR A 707 1.75 -17.14 13.40
C TYR A 707 1.34 -16.10 14.43
N ALA A 708 0.05 -15.75 14.49
CA ALA A 708 -0.45 -14.85 15.52
C ALA A 708 -1.89 -15.15 15.95
N VAL A 709 -2.20 -14.78 17.19
CA VAL A 709 -3.56 -14.74 17.74
C VAL A 709 -3.80 -13.32 18.28
N PHE A 710 -4.95 -12.74 17.94
CA PHE A 710 -5.28 -11.37 18.29
C PHE A 710 -6.74 -11.21 18.73
N SER A 711 -7.00 -10.19 19.55
CA SER A 711 -8.35 -9.79 19.94
C SER A 711 -8.46 -8.28 20.16
N GLN A 712 -9.67 -7.75 19.97
CA GLN A 712 -10.05 -6.40 20.36
C GLN A 712 -11.45 -6.44 20.98
N LEU A 713 -11.62 -5.77 22.11
CA LEU A 713 -12.85 -5.66 22.87
C LEU A 713 -13.21 -4.17 23.00
N THR A 714 -14.45 -3.81 22.66
CA THR A 714 -14.96 -2.45 22.79
C THR A 714 -16.15 -2.46 23.74
N TYR A 715 -16.05 -1.72 24.84
CA TYR A 715 -17.06 -1.66 25.90
C TYR A 715 -17.55 -0.23 26.09
N ARG A 716 -18.87 -0.04 26.12
CA ARG A 716 -19.54 1.26 26.29
C ARG A 716 -20.33 1.26 27.61
N PRO A 717 -19.67 1.49 28.77
CA PRO A 717 -20.32 1.47 30.09
C PRO A 717 -21.41 2.53 30.25
N THR A 718 -21.31 3.65 29.53
CA THR A 718 -22.33 4.71 29.49
C THR A 718 -22.41 5.28 28.07
N PRO A 719 -23.52 5.91 27.64
CA PRO A 719 -23.66 6.44 26.28
C PRO A 719 -22.54 7.36 25.78
N PRO A 720 -21.89 8.23 26.60
CA PRO A 720 -20.78 9.06 26.14
C PRO A 720 -19.39 8.42 26.26
N LEU A 721 -19.21 7.28 26.93
CA LEU A 721 -17.88 6.71 27.21
C LEU A 721 -17.69 5.35 26.53
N THR A 722 -16.66 5.25 25.68
CA THR A 722 -16.18 4.00 25.09
C THR A 722 -14.79 3.67 25.61
N ILE A 723 -14.51 2.39 25.82
CA ILE A 723 -13.19 1.86 26.16
C ILE A 723 -12.89 0.70 25.20
N THR A 724 -11.83 0.81 24.41
CA THR A 724 -11.38 -0.22 23.47
C THR A 724 -10.01 -0.74 23.89
N GLY A 725 -9.96 -2.02 24.29
CA GLY A 725 -8.72 -2.73 24.63
C GLY A 725 -8.45 -3.85 23.64
N GLY A 726 -7.20 -4.05 23.24
CA GLY A 726 -6.82 -5.14 22.35
C GLY A 726 -5.41 -5.67 22.61
N LEU A 727 -5.19 -6.91 22.19
CA LEU A 727 -3.93 -7.63 22.39
C LEU A 727 -3.66 -8.56 21.21
N ARG A 728 -2.40 -8.60 20.74
CA ARG A 728 -1.91 -9.64 19.82
C ARG A 728 -0.66 -10.28 20.39
N PHE A 729 -0.60 -11.61 20.30
CA PHE A 729 0.63 -12.39 20.42
C PHE A 729 1.02 -12.87 19.03
N GLU A 730 2.27 -12.64 18.64
CA GLU A 730 2.80 -13.00 17.32
C GLU A 730 4.18 -13.63 17.48
N THR A 731 4.41 -14.73 16.76
CA THR A 731 5.67 -15.47 16.72
C THR A 731 6.11 -15.61 15.26
N ARG A 732 7.37 -15.31 14.99
CA ARG A 732 7.98 -15.35 13.65
C ARG A 732 9.29 -16.12 13.71
N ASN A 733 9.46 -17.09 12.82
CA ASN A 733 10.72 -17.77 12.54
C ASN A 733 11.21 -17.33 11.17
N PHE A 734 12.50 -17.02 11.03
CA PHE A 734 13.06 -16.50 9.80
C PHE A 734 14.51 -16.97 9.59
N ASN A 735 14.92 -17.11 8.33
CA ASN A 735 16.25 -17.58 7.94
C ASN A 735 16.74 -16.90 6.66
N MET A 736 18.04 -17.06 6.40
CA MET A 736 18.71 -16.68 5.16
C MET A 736 19.76 -17.74 4.84
N GLU A 737 19.77 -18.26 3.61
CA GLU A 737 20.87 -19.04 3.03
C GLU A 737 21.52 -18.19 1.93
N ARG A 738 22.81 -17.87 2.05
CA ARG A 738 23.49 -16.90 1.19
C ARG A 738 24.86 -17.40 0.75
N GLN A 739 25.11 -17.39 -0.56
CA GLN A 739 26.40 -17.73 -1.14
C GLN A 739 27.08 -16.48 -1.72
N SER A 740 28.36 -16.56 -2.09
CA SER A 740 29.04 -15.45 -2.76
C SER A 740 30.14 -15.92 -3.70
N PHE A 741 30.19 -15.29 -4.86
CA PHE A 741 31.07 -15.64 -5.96
C PHE A 741 31.76 -14.40 -6.55
N LEU A 742 32.93 -14.62 -7.12
CA LEU A 742 33.66 -13.66 -7.94
C LEU A 742 33.96 -14.33 -9.28
N GLU A 743 33.50 -13.72 -10.37
CA GLU A 743 33.81 -14.11 -11.73
C GLU A 743 34.88 -13.18 -12.29
N LEU A 744 36.02 -13.78 -12.64
CA LEU A 744 37.19 -13.09 -13.19
C LEU A 744 37.61 -13.83 -14.46
N GLU A 745 37.77 -13.11 -15.57
CA GLU A 745 38.12 -13.69 -16.89
C GLU A 745 37.17 -14.82 -17.34
N GLY A 746 35.88 -14.75 -16.97
CA GLY A 746 34.87 -15.78 -17.24
C GLY A 746 34.96 -17.04 -16.35
N VAL A 747 35.80 -17.00 -15.29
CA VAL A 747 35.95 -18.10 -14.33
C VAL A 747 35.31 -17.71 -13.00
N ARG A 748 34.08 -18.19 -12.77
CA ARG A 748 33.36 -18.03 -11.49
C ARG A 748 34.02 -18.88 -10.38
N ARG A 749 34.33 -18.24 -9.25
CA ARG A 749 34.93 -18.84 -8.05
C ARG A 749 34.12 -18.44 -6.82
N SER A 750 34.16 -19.22 -5.74
CA SER A 750 33.65 -18.74 -4.44
C SER A 750 34.48 -17.53 -3.96
N ALA A 751 33.79 -16.51 -3.44
CA ALA A 751 34.37 -15.27 -2.91
C ALA A 751 34.38 -15.22 -1.37
N GLY A 752 33.84 -16.23 -0.71
CA GLY A 752 33.70 -16.30 0.74
C GLY A 752 32.94 -17.57 1.17
N PRO A 753 32.83 -17.84 2.48
CA PRO A 753 32.00 -18.93 2.97
C PRO A 753 30.52 -18.66 2.69
N ASP A 754 29.75 -19.74 2.57
CA ASP A 754 28.28 -19.67 2.59
C ASP A 754 27.82 -19.26 4.00
N ILE A 755 26.84 -18.35 4.07
CA ILE A 755 26.31 -17.76 5.29
C ILE A 755 24.86 -18.22 5.44
N ASN A 756 24.64 -19.13 6.39
CA ASN A 756 23.31 -19.68 6.69
C ASN A 756 22.91 -19.24 8.10
N LEU A 757 21.91 -18.36 8.20
CA LEU A 757 21.43 -17.77 9.46
C LEU A 757 19.98 -18.16 9.74
N SER A 758 19.62 -18.30 11.01
CA SER A 758 18.25 -18.56 11.45
C SER A 758 18.00 -17.93 12.82
N ASP A 759 16.82 -17.33 13.01
CA ASP A 759 16.43 -16.63 14.23
C ASP A 759 14.89 -16.65 14.41
N SER A 760 14.42 -16.29 15.61
CA SER A 760 12.99 -16.25 15.94
C SER A 760 12.66 -15.11 16.91
N ASN A 761 11.50 -14.46 16.69
CA ASN A 761 11.05 -13.34 17.51
C ASN A 761 9.61 -13.59 18.00
N ASN A 762 9.35 -13.25 19.26
CA ASN A 762 8.04 -13.36 19.91
C ASN A 762 7.65 -11.98 20.46
N VAL A 763 6.50 -11.45 20.02
CA VAL A 763 6.05 -10.11 20.38
C VAL A 763 4.65 -10.10 20.96
N VAL A 764 4.41 -9.12 21.84
CA VAL A 764 3.11 -8.83 22.45
C VAL A 764 2.78 -7.37 22.15
N LEU A 765 1.68 -7.14 21.42
CA LEU A 765 1.28 -5.85 20.87
C LEU A 765 -0.05 -5.39 21.48
N PRO A 766 -0.04 -4.77 22.68
CA PRO A 766 -1.23 -4.21 23.30
C PRO A 766 -1.63 -2.85 22.70
N LYS A 767 -2.94 -2.58 22.74
CA LYS A 767 -3.57 -1.29 22.45
C LYS A 767 -4.64 -1.01 23.50
N LEU A 768 -4.69 0.22 24.00
CA LEU A 768 -5.80 0.74 24.80
C LEU A 768 -6.18 2.11 24.25
N ALA A 769 -7.46 2.30 23.97
CA ALA A 769 -8.05 3.59 23.61
C ALA A 769 -9.27 3.86 24.50
N ILE A 770 -9.49 5.14 24.81
CA ILE A 770 -10.65 5.63 25.55
C ILE A 770 -11.16 6.87 24.81
N ASP A 771 -12.45 6.91 24.51
CA ASP A 771 -13.11 8.09 23.98
C ASP A 771 -14.28 8.55 24.85
N TYR A 772 -14.42 9.87 24.97
CA TYR A 772 -15.52 10.52 25.67
C TYR A 772 -16.20 11.55 24.76
N ARG A 773 -17.50 11.36 24.56
CA ARG A 773 -18.37 12.16 23.72
C ARG A 773 -19.11 13.21 24.54
N PHE A 774 -18.53 14.41 24.64
CA PHE A 774 -19.11 15.55 25.36
C PHE A 774 -20.41 16.07 24.71
N SER A 775 -20.56 15.90 23.40
CA SER A 775 -21.82 16.11 22.67
C SER A 775 -21.83 15.20 21.43
N PRO A 776 -22.96 15.00 20.72
CA PRO A 776 -22.98 14.23 19.48
C PRO A 776 -21.87 14.63 18.49
N ASN A 777 -21.54 15.92 18.50
CA ASN A 777 -20.63 16.63 17.61
C ASN A 777 -19.20 16.85 18.17
N LEU A 778 -18.90 16.39 19.39
CA LEU A 778 -17.59 16.55 20.04
C LEU A 778 -17.21 15.28 20.79
N MET A 779 -16.19 14.60 20.28
CA MET A 779 -15.52 13.48 20.93
C MET A 779 -14.06 13.83 21.19
N VAL A 780 -13.57 13.50 22.38
CA VAL A 780 -12.15 13.56 22.73
C VAL A 780 -11.70 12.15 23.04
N TYR A 781 -10.56 11.73 22.51
CA TYR A 781 -10.00 10.40 22.72
C TYR A 781 -8.53 10.47 23.12
N SER A 782 -8.07 9.42 23.78
CA SER A 782 -6.65 9.15 23.95
C SER A 782 -6.38 7.66 23.76
N SER A 783 -5.20 7.32 23.24
CA SER A 783 -4.77 5.94 23.12
C SER A 783 -3.29 5.74 23.44
N ILE A 784 -2.95 4.53 23.85
CA ILE A 784 -1.60 4.02 23.96
C ILE A 784 -1.51 2.70 23.19
N ALA A 785 -0.51 2.58 22.31
CA ALA A 785 -0.32 1.40 21.48
C ALA A 785 1.17 1.07 21.31
N ARG A 786 1.48 -0.23 21.23
CA ARG A 786 2.81 -0.72 20.89
C ARG A 786 2.86 -1.16 19.43
N GLY A 787 3.88 -0.72 18.70
CA GLY A 787 4.20 -1.17 17.35
C GLY A 787 5.56 -1.86 17.29
N TYR A 788 5.86 -2.50 16.17
CA TYR A 788 7.21 -2.96 15.83
C TYR A 788 7.43 -3.03 14.31
N LYS A 789 8.70 -2.95 13.90
CA LYS A 789 9.21 -3.27 12.56
C LYS A 789 10.00 -4.58 12.67
N ASN A 790 9.93 -5.48 11.69
CA ASN A 790 10.64 -6.75 11.81
C ASN A 790 12.17 -6.55 11.74
N GLY A 791 12.91 -7.29 12.57
CA GLY A 791 14.33 -7.55 12.37
C GLY A 791 14.53 -8.54 11.23
N GLY A 792 15.77 -8.75 10.80
CA GLY A 792 16.02 -9.56 9.61
C GLY A 792 17.50 -9.77 9.32
N PHE A 793 17.76 -10.13 8.06
CA PHE A 793 19.10 -10.39 7.54
C PHE A 793 19.37 -9.55 6.27
N SER A 794 20.65 -9.31 6.00
CA SER A 794 21.17 -8.58 4.85
C SER A 794 22.12 -9.49 4.06
N SER A 795 21.97 -9.60 2.73
CA SER A 795 22.74 -10.55 1.91
C SER A 795 24.12 -10.07 1.46
N LEU A 796 24.39 -8.75 1.45
CA LEU A 796 25.69 -8.21 1.02
C LEU A 796 26.83 -8.35 2.06
N PRO A 797 26.63 -8.10 3.37
CA PRO A 797 27.70 -8.22 4.36
C PRO A 797 28.33 -9.62 4.37
N SER A 798 29.66 -9.67 4.32
CA SER A 798 30.42 -10.92 4.19
C SER A 798 30.75 -11.61 5.52
N ILE A 799 30.20 -11.13 6.64
CA ILE A 799 30.36 -11.70 7.98
C ILE A 799 28.97 -11.83 8.64
N PRO A 800 28.67 -12.93 9.36
CA PRO A 800 27.38 -13.16 10.01
C PRO A 800 26.88 -12.00 10.87
N GLU A 801 27.76 -11.39 11.66
CA GLU A 801 27.42 -10.41 12.68
C GLU A 801 26.96 -9.06 12.08
N ALA A 802 27.46 -8.71 10.89
CA ALA A 802 27.02 -7.53 10.14
C ALA A 802 25.84 -7.81 9.18
N ALA A 803 25.47 -9.09 9.04
CA ALA A 803 24.40 -9.57 8.19
C ALA A 803 23.06 -9.73 8.94
N GLN A 804 22.98 -9.43 10.25
CA GLN A 804 21.76 -9.49 11.06
C GLN A 804 21.44 -8.11 11.67
N PHE A 805 20.15 -7.79 11.80
CA PHE A 805 19.68 -6.56 12.46
C PHE A 805 18.40 -6.78 13.29
N ASP A 806 18.30 -6.02 14.38
CA ASP A 806 17.30 -6.19 15.43
C ASP A 806 15.92 -5.61 15.08
N ALA A 807 14.88 -6.08 15.77
CA ALA A 807 13.50 -5.65 15.56
C ALA A 807 13.19 -4.33 16.29
N GLU A 808 13.03 -3.24 15.52
CA GLU A 808 12.64 -1.92 16.01
C GLU A 808 11.30 -1.95 16.75
N ARG A 809 11.21 -1.25 17.89
CA ARG A 809 10.06 -1.30 18.80
C ARG A 809 9.59 0.09 19.20
N THR A 810 8.29 0.34 19.04
CA THR A 810 7.66 1.64 19.32
C THR A 810 6.62 1.57 20.42
N TRP A 811 6.56 2.62 21.25
CA TRP A 811 5.41 2.95 22.08
C TRP A 811 4.91 4.33 21.69
N THR A 812 3.64 4.41 21.26
CA THR A 812 2.99 5.67 20.90
C THR A 812 1.88 5.99 21.87
N TYR A 813 1.80 7.27 22.22
CA TYR A 813 0.78 7.89 23.05
C TYR A 813 0.11 8.97 22.19
N GLU A 814 -1.21 8.93 22.07
CA GLU A 814 -1.99 9.88 21.26
C GLU A 814 -3.10 10.49 22.12
N ILE A 815 -3.38 11.77 21.92
CA ILE A 815 -4.58 12.45 22.39
C ILE A 815 -5.12 13.32 21.25
N GLY A 816 -6.43 13.27 21.03
CA GLY A 816 -7.05 13.99 19.92
C GLY A 816 -8.51 14.32 20.13
N THR A 817 -9.01 15.22 19.28
CA THR A 817 -10.37 15.72 19.29
C THR A 817 -10.99 15.56 17.91
N LYS A 818 -12.22 15.08 17.86
CA LYS A 818 -13.02 14.90 16.65
C LYS A 818 -14.28 15.74 16.76
N THR A 819 -14.47 16.67 15.82
CA THR A 819 -15.51 17.71 15.94
C THR A 819 -16.26 17.97 14.64
N ASN A 820 -17.58 18.10 14.76
CA ASN A 820 -18.51 18.39 13.67
C ASN A 820 -19.22 19.73 13.93
N TRP A 821 -19.25 20.62 12.95
CA TRP A 821 -19.83 21.95 13.05
C TRP A 821 -20.80 22.23 11.88
N LEU A 822 -21.63 23.26 12.05
CA LEU A 822 -22.51 23.79 11.00
C LEU A 822 -23.47 22.74 10.39
N ASN A 823 -23.95 21.80 11.21
CA ASN A 823 -24.76 20.64 10.82
C ASN A 823 -24.02 19.72 9.83
N ASP A 824 -22.92 19.12 10.29
CA ASP A 824 -22.04 18.21 9.53
C ASP A 824 -21.51 18.80 8.20
N ARG A 825 -21.31 20.13 8.16
CA ARG A 825 -20.73 20.87 7.03
C ARG A 825 -19.29 21.32 7.26
N LEU A 826 -18.76 21.18 8.47
CA LEU A 826 -17.37 21.44 8.79
C LEU A 826 -16.89 20.38 9.79
N LEU A 827 -15.87 19.62 9.40
CA LEU A 827 -15.07 18.82 10.31
C LEU A 827 -13.82 19.58 10.74
N ALA A 828 -13.47 19.45 12.02
CA ALA A 828 -12.12 19.71 12.48
C ALA A 828 -11.65 18.57 13.39
N ASN A 829 -10.63 17.86 12.95
CA ASN A 829 -9.94 16.82 13.70
C ASN A 829 -8.55 17.34 14.08
N VAL A 830 -8.17 17.20 15.35
CA VAL A 830 -6.84 17.60 15.87
C VAL A 830 -6.26 16.45 16.66
N ALA A 831 -4.96 16.19 16.52
CA ALA A 831 -4.25 15.20 17.35
C ALA A 831 -2.85 15.67 17.73
N PHE A 832 -2.42 15.31 18.94
CA PHE A 832 -1.04 15.32 19.38
C PHE A 832 -0.58 13.86 19.58
N PHE A 833 0.63 13.56 19.14
CA PHE A 833 1.25 12.25 19.35
C PHE A 833 2.67 12.38 19.88
N TYR A 834 3.04 11.42 20.73
CA TYR A 834 4.41 11.19 21.19
C TYR A 834 4.74 9.70 21.00
N THR A 835 5.82 9.43 20.26
CA THR A 835 6.32 8.08 19.98
C THR A 835 7.75 7.96 20.48
N ARG A 836 7.99 7.01 21.38
CA ARG A 836 9.34 6.58 21.73
C ARG A 836 9.69 5.33 20.94
N VAL A 837 10.81 5.37 20.24
CA VAL A 837 11.39 4.24 19.52
C VAL A 837 12.58 3.68 20.28
N ARG A 838 12.76 2.37 20.25
CA ARG A 838 14.02 1.69 20.56
C ARG A 838 14.47 0.89 19.36
N ASP A 839 15.77 0.72 19.25
CA ASP A 839 16.38 -0.16 18.26
C ASP A 839 16.00 0.31 16.82
N TYR A 840 15.96 1.63 16.60
CA TYR A 840 15.51 2.28 15.37
C TYR A 840 16.43 1.93 14.21
N GLN A 841 15.90 1.23 13.21
CA GLN A 841 16.71 0.76 12.10
C GLN A 841 17.12 1.93 11.20
N VAL A 842 18.39 1.95 10.80
CA VAL A 842 19.00 2.91 9.86
C VAL A 842 19.81 2.16 8.81
N ILE A 843 20.08 2.81 7.67
CA ILE A 843 21.14 2.38 6.76
C ILE A 843 22.46 2.94 7.31
N ASP A 844 23.51 2.11 7.37
CA ASP A 844 24.84 2.48 7.85
C ASP A 844 25.90 1.82 6.95
N PHE A 845 27.07 2.44 6.83
CA PHE A 845 28.17 1.96 5.99
C PHE A 845 29.24 1.28 6.86
N VAL A 846 29.12 -0.04 7.00
CA VAL A 846 30.08 -0.82 7.77
C VAL A 846 31.38 -1.03 6.96
N PRO A 847 32.58 -0.89 7.57
CA PRO A 847 33.85 -1.14 6.88
C PRO A 847 33.90 -2.54 6.23
N PRO A 848 34.30 -2.68 4.95
CA PRO A 848 34.84 -1.67 4.04
C PRO A 848 33.77 -1.01 3.15
N ASN A 849 32.98 -0.08 3.72
CA ASN A 849 31.92 0.69 3.06
C ASN A 849 30.82 -0.15 2.38
N ILE A 850 30.46 -1.29 2.98
CA ILE A 850 29.27 -2.06 2.59
C ILE A 850 28.05 -1.45 3.30
N SER A 851 27.00 -1.13 2.55
CA SER A 851 25.71 -0.74 3.12
C SER A 851 25.06 -1.93 3.84
N SER A 852 24.74 -1.78 5.12
CA SER A 852 23.88 -2.71 5.87
C SER A 852 22.80 -1.93 6.63
N ILE A 853 21.88 -2.66 7.25
CA ILE A 853 20.94 -2.11 8.24
C ILE A 853 21.58 -2.27 9.62
N THR A 854 21.58 -1.20 10.42
CA THR A 854 21.99 -1.23 11.84
C THR A 854 20.89 -0.61 12.71
N ASN A 855 20.99 -0.76 14.03
CA ASN A 855 19.98 -0.27 14.97
C ASN A 855 20.55 0.88 15.83
N ALA A 856 20.03 2.09 15.63
CA ALA A 856 20.25 3.21 16.55
C ALA A 856 19.48 2.96 17.87
N GLU A 857 20.15 3.14 19.02
CA GLU A 857 19.62 2.73 20.33
C GLU A 857 18.19 3.22 20.62
N SER A 858 17.92 4.48 20.31
CA SER A 858 16.57 5.04 20.40
C SER A 858 16.40 6.33 19.60
N ALA A 859 15.16 6.59 19.22
CA ALA A 859 14.69 7.86 18.67
C ALA A 859 13.46 8.34 19.45
N ASN A 860 13.31 9.66 19.55
CA ASN A 860 12.10 10.29 20.08
C ASN A 860 11.42 11.07 18.95
N ILE A 861 10.11 10.90 18.83
CA ILE A 861 9.30 11.55 17.80
C ILE A 861 8.05 12.13 18.44
N TRP A 862 7.69 13.36 18.11
CA TRP A 862 6.42 13.95 18.51
C TRP A 862 5.92 14.94 17.47
N GLY A 863 4.62 15.22 17.49
CA GLY A 863 4.02 16.08 16.48
C GLY A 863 2.58 16.47 16.74
N LEU A 864 2.07 17.29 15.82
CA LEU A 864 0.72 17.82 15.81
C LEU A 864 0.10 17.59 14.43
N GLU A 865 -1.18 17.25 14.41
CA GLU A 865 -1.97 17.03 13.19
C GLU A 865 -3.28 17.80 13.26
N LEU A 866 -3.64 18.40 12.13
CA LEU A 866 -4.91 19.05 11.86
C LEU A 866 -5.46 18.49 10.55
N GLU A 867 -6.72 18.04 10.56
CA GLU A 867 -7.48 17.73 9.34
C GLU A 867 -8.81 18.51 9.36
N LEU A 868 -9.05 19.27 8.30
CA LEU A 868 -10.25 20.06 8.06
C LEU A 868 -10.95 19.57 6.79
N ARG A 869 -12.28 19.47 6.85
CA ARG A 869 -13.14 19.28 5.66
C ARG A 869 -14.35 20.19 5.77
N ALA A 870 -14.68 20.94 4.73
CA ALA A 870 -15.80 21.87 4.77
C ALA A 870 -16.60 21.91 3.47
N GLN A 871 -17.93 21.91 3.61
CA GLN A 871 -18.90 22.13 2.54
C GLN A 871 -19.72 23.39 2.85
N PRO A 872 -19.11 24.59 2.72
CA PRO A 872 -19.70 25.84 3.21
C PRO A 872 -20.96 26.27 2.45
N ALA A 873 -21.04 25.88 1.17
CA ALA A 873 -22.17 26.16 0.28
C ALA A 873 -22.36 25.01 -0.72
N ARG A 874 -23.55 24.95 -1.36
CA ARG A 874 -23.90 23.89 -2.31
C ARG A 874 -22.87 23.80 -3.45
N GLY A 875 -22.30 22.61 -3.64
CA GLY A 875 -21.29 22.34 -4.66
C GLY A 875 -19.86 22.73 -4.31
N PHE A 876 -19.61 23.38 -3.16
CA PHE A 876 -18.24 23.61 -2.67
C PHE A 876 -17.78 22.46 -1.76
N ASP A 877 -16.58 21.94 -2.03
CA ASP A 877 -15.86 21.02 -1.17
C ASP A 877 -14.45 21.56 -0.90
N LEU A 878 -14.06 21.65 0.36
CA LEU A 878 -12.77 22.16 0.82
C LEU A 878 -12.11 21.11 1.71
N ASN A 879 -10.85 20.77 1.44
CA ASN A 879 -10.03 19.91 2.29
C ASN A 879 -8.76 20.65 2.71
N ALA A 880 -8.30 20.45 3.94
CA ALA A 880 -6.95 20.86 4.34
C ALA A 880 -6.37 19.93 5.40
N GLY A 881 -5.09 19.62 5.27
CA GLY A 881 -4.30 18.84 6.23
C GLY A 881 -3.02 19.58 6.58
N VAL A 882 -2.69 19.64 7.87
CA VAL A 882 -1.38 20.13 8.34
C VAL A 882 -0.80 19.12 9.31
N GLY A 883 0.44 18.74 9.10
CA GLY A 883 1.23 17.88 9.96
C GLY A 883 2.56 18.53 10.32
N TYR A 884 2.88 18.56 11.62
CA TYR A 884 4.20 18.85 12.14
C TYR A 884 4.77 17.59 12.79
N THR A 885 6.06 17.32 12.56
CA THR A 885 6.79 16.17 13.11
C THR A 885 8.22 16.57 13.48
N ASN A 886 8.56 16.45 14.77
CA ASN A 886 9.93 16.56 15.26
C ASN A 886 10.46 15.17 15.60
N ALA A 887 11.08 14.51 14.62
CA ALA A 887 11.69 13.17 14.75
C ALA A 887 13.21 13.28 14.85
N ARG A 888 13.81 12.78 15.94
CA ARG A 888 15.27 12.85 16.19
C ARG A 888 15.83 11.61 16.87
N PHE A 889 17.11 11.34 16.62
CA PHE A 889 17.88 10.38 17.42
C PHE A 889 17.95 10.83 18.88
N ASP A 890 17.60 9.93 19.80
CA ASP A 890 17.70 10.11 21.27
C ASP A 890 19.10 9.71 21.74
N ARG A 891 19.59 8.56 21.26
CA ARG A 891 21.01 8.18 21.27
C ARG A 891 21.35 7.40 20.00
N TYR A 892 22.43 7.80 19.32
CA TYR A 892 22.98 7.06 18.19
C TYR A 892 24.48 7.37 18.01
N THR A 893 25.26 6.33 17.72
CA THR A 893 26.63 6.43 17.19
C THR A 893 26.70 5.48 15.99
N ASN A 894 27.13 5.96 14.83
CA ASN A 894 27.18 5.18 13.59
C ASN A 894 28.40 4.24 13.52
N GLY A 895 28.48 3.41 12.47
CA GLY A 895 29.58 2.48 12.22
C GLY A 895 30.97 3.13 12.11
N ALA A 896 31.03 4.44 11.83
CA ALA A 896 32.27 5.24 11.82
C ALA A 896 32.66 5.81 13.20
N GLY A 897 31.87 5.56 14.25
CA GLY A 897 32.09 6.09 15.59
C GLY A 897 31.67 7.55 15.78
N VAL A 898 30.95 8.13 14.81
CA VAL A 898 30.41 9.50 14.91
C VAL A 898 29.13 9.48 15.73
N LYS A 899 29.07 10.36 16.72
CA LYS A 899 27.91 10.51 17.61
C LYS A 899 26.88 11.47 17.00
N LEU A 900 25.62 11.02 16.90
CA LEU A 900 24.55 11.69 16.14
C LEU A 900 23.28 11.99 16.97
N ASP A 901 23.35 11.94 18.31
CA ASP A 901 22.27 12.38 19.21
C ASP A 901 21.73 13.76 18.82
N GLY A 902 20.42 13.88 18.64
CA GLY A 902 19.75 15.14 18.29
C GLY A 902 19.65 15.45 16.79
N ASN A 903 20.36 14.72 15.91
CA ASN A 903 20.12 14.83 14.46
C ASN A 903 18.68 14.38 14.11
N ARG A 904 18.12 14.94 13.03
CA ARG A 904 16.80 14.54 12.53
C ARG A 904 16.89 13.16 11.88
N LEU A 905 15.81 12.39 12.00
CA LEU A 905 15.71 11.11 11.30
C LEU A 905 15.65 11.33 9.77
N PRO A 906 16.40 10.54 8.98
CA PRO A 906 16.40 10.64 7.52
C PRO A 906 15.00 10.52 6.88
N SER A 907 14.85 11.10 5.70
CA SER A 907 13.63 11.11 4.88
C SER A 907 12.36 11.54 5.63
N THR A 908 12.49 12.37 6.66
CA THR A 908 11.38 12.92 7.45
C THR A 908 11.22 14.42 7.17
N PRO A 909 10.14 14.86 6.50
CA PRO A 909 9.79 16.28 6.43
C PRO A 909 9.36 16.80 7.81
N GLU A 910 9.92 17.91 8.29
CA GLU A 910 9.49 18.51 9.56
C GLU A 910 8.03 19.01 9.53
N PHE A 911 7.61 19.53 8.37
CA PHE A 911 6.25 19.94 8.11
C PHE A 911 5.73 19.27 6.84
N THR A 912 4.45 18.93 6.85
CA THR A 912 3.67 18.57 5.67
C THR A 912 2.38 19.37 5.68
N PHE A 913 1.94 19.86 4.52
CA PHE A 913 0.58 20.37 4.39
C PHE A 913 -0.02 20.04 3.02
N ASN A 914 -1.35 19.91 3.00
CA ASN A 914 -2.15 19.91 1.80
C ASN A 914 -3.35 20.85 1.99
N ALA A 915 -3.81 21.48 0.92
CA ALA A 915 -5.12 22.11 0.89
C ALA A 915 -5.71 22.04 -0.52
N GLY A 916 -6.98 21.68 -0.62
CA GLY A 916 -7.74 21.60 -1.86
C GLY A 916 -9.03 22.39 -1.75
N ALA A 917 -9.38 23.10 -2.82
CA ALA A 917 -10.64 23.81 -2.96
C ALA A 917 -11.31 23.42 -4.27
N GLN A 918 -12.55 22.97 -4.18
CA GLN A 918 -13.34 22.49 -5.31
C GLN A 918 -14.71 23.17 -5.36
N TYR A 919 -15.16 23.50 -6.57
CA TYR A 919 -16.52 23.88 -6.87
C TYR A 919 -17.06 23.02 -8.02
N ARG A 920 -18.20 22.35 -7.79
CA ARG A 920 -18.96 21.58 -8.77
C ARG A 920 -20.36 22.18 -8.87
N SER A 921 -20.65 22.80 -10.00
CA SER A 921 -21.93 23.47 -10.26
C SER A 921 -23.06 22.46 -10.59
N PRO A 922 -24.34 22.79 -10.36
CA PRO A 922 -25.46 21.95 -10.78
C PRO A 922 -25.58 21.72 -12.29
N ASN A 923 -24.93 22.57 -13.10
CA ASN A 923 -24.90 22.49 -14.56
C ASN A 923 -23.60 21.83 -15.10
N GLY A 924 -22.87 21.09 -14.27
CA GLY A 924 -21.76 20.23 -14.72
C GLY A 924 -20.38 20.88 -14.80
N PHE A 925 -20.25 22.22 -14.73
CA PHE A 925 -18.93 22.84 -14.60
C PHE A 925 -18.27 22.44 -13.27
N LEU A 926 -17.00 22.02 -13.35
CA LEU A 926 -16.13 21.69 -12.22
C LEU A 926 -14.85 22.53 -12.28
N GLY A 927 -14.43 23.07 -11.13
CA GLY A 927 -13.10 23.62 -10.91
C GLY A 927 -12.52 23.14 -9.59
N ARG A 928 -11.25 22.71 -9.58
CA ARG A 928 -10.48 22.29 -8.42
C ARG A 928 -9.09 22.92 -8.47
N ALA A 929 -8.59 23.39 -7.34
CA ALA A 929 -7.20 23.82 -7.16
C ALA A 929 -6.65 23.20 -5.88
N GLU A 930 -5.37 22.79 -5.91
CA GLU A 930 -4.70 22.12 -4.80
C GLU A 930 -3.29 22.68 -4.58
N VAL A 931 -2.86 22.68 -3.32
CA VAL A 931 -1.47 22.90 -2.92
C VAL A 931 -1.01 21.76 -2.03
N GLN A 932 0.23 21.32 -2.21
CA GLN A 932 0.91 20.37 -1.34
C GLN A 932 2.29 20.96 -1.00
N GLY A 933 2.68 20.95 0.27
CA GLY A 933 3.93 21.54 0.72
C GLY A 933 4.69 20.67 1.72
N PHE A 934 6.01 20.70 1.59
CA PHE A 934 6.96 19.95 2.40
C PHE A 934 7.95 20.92 3.04
N GLY A 935 8.23 20.71 4.32
CA GLY A 935 9.30 21.39 5.05
C GLY A 935 10.68 20.92 4.61
N GLN A 936 11.71 21.30 5.36
CA GLN A 936 13.06 20.80 5.13
C GLN A 936 13.12 19.28 5.37
N ILE A 937 13.83 18.58 4.49
CA ILE A 937 14.10 17.14 4.58
C ILE A 937 15.62 16.95 4.59
N PHE A 938 16.10 16.04 5.44
CA PHE A 938 17.45 15.47 5.35
C PHE A 938 17.34 14.03 4.86
N PHE A 939 18.28 13.58 4.02
CA PHE A 939 18.28 12.24 3.43
C PHE A 939 19.26 11.27 4.10
N ASP A 940 20.19 11.79 4.90
CA ASP A 940 21.25 11.07 5.61
C ASP A 940 21.24 11.33 7.12
N GLU A 941 21.85 10.42 7.88
CA GLU A 941 21.94 10.44 9.34
C GLU A 941 22.88 11.52 9.89
N ASN A 942 23.88 11.97 9.11
CA ASN A 942 24.74 13.10 9.47
C ASN A 942 24.04 14.46 9.25
N ASN A 943 22.91 14.46 8.52
CA ASN A 943 22.13 15.63 8.11
C ASN A 943 22.92 16.59 7.18
N GLU A 944 23.79 16.05 6.31
CA GLU A 944 24.53 16.80 5.28
C GLU A 944 23.71 16.98 3.99
N ALA A 945 23.02 15.93 3.53
CA ALA A 945 22.23 15.90 2.31
C ALA A 945 20.80 16.37 2.58
N LYS A 946 20.44 17.56 2.08
CA LYS A 946 19.13 18.17 2.34
C LYS A 946 18.38 18.68 1.11
N GLN A 947 17.06 18.60 1.18
CA GLN A 947 16.13 19.35 0.33
C GLN A 947 15.50 20.48 1.16
N GLU A 948 15.60 21.71 0.65
CA GLU A 948 14.96 22.89 1.22
C GLU A 948 13.42 22.85 1.05
N PRO A 949 12.63 23.57 1.87
CA PRO A 949 11.18 23.58 1.75
C PRO A 949 10.67 23.88 0.33
N PHE A 950 9.63 23.17 -0.10
CA PHE A 950 9.01 23.35 -1.41
C PHE A 950 7.50 23.16 -1.39
N VAL A 951 6.83 23.75 -2.39
CA VAL A 951 5.38 23.69 -2.57
C VAL A 951 5.09 23.35 -4.03
N LEU A 952 4.18 22.41 -4.23
CA LEU A 952 3.60 22.02 -5.51
C LEU A 952 2.17 22.55 -5.58
N VAL A 953 1.74 22.97 -6.77
CA VAL A 953 0.40 23.52 -7.01
C VAL A 953 -0.20 22.86 -8.23
N ASN A 954 -1.39 22.30 -8.08
CA ASN A 954 -2.12 21.58 -9.12
C ASN A 954 -3.48 22.24 -9.36
N ALA A 955 -4.04 22.09 -10.54
CA ALA A 955 -5.41 22.52 -10.83
C ALA A 955 -6.10 21.61 -11.87
N ARG A 956 -7.43 21.59 -11.81
CA ARG A 956 -8.31 20.87 -12.74
C ARG A 956 -9.55 21.71 -13.02
N ILE A 957 -9.93 21.85 -14.28
CA ILE A 957 -11.13 22.56 -14.72
C ILE A 957 -11.82 21.74 -15.80
N GLY A 958 -13.14 21.62 -15.76
CA GLY A 958 -13.84 20.76 -16.71
C GLY A 958 -15.35 20.94 -16.73
N TYR A 959 -15.99 20.13 -17.56
CA TYR A 959 -17.44 20.10 -17.73
C TYR A 959 -17.93 18.65 -17.77
N GLU A 960 -18.94 18.38 -16.96
CA GLU A 960 -19.57 17.08 -16.77
C GLU A 960 -20.94 17.06 -17.44
N PHE A 961 -21.09 16.18 -18.43
CA PHE A 961 -22.36 15.83 -19.06
C PHE A 961 -22.92 14.55 -18.42
N ASP A 962 -24.11 14.11 -18.85
CA ASP A 962 -24.82 12.99 -18.23
C ASP A 962 -24.02 11.68 -18.16
N ASN A 963 -23.28 11.36 -19.22
CA ASN A 963 -22.55 10.09 -19.39
C ASN A 963 -21.04 10.29 -19.60
N PHE A 964 -20.54 11.53 -19.73
CA PHE A 964 -19.12 11.79 -19.93
C PHE A 964 -18.69 13.14 -19.36
N GLY A 965 -17.41 13.30 -19.05
CA GLY A 965 -16.82 14.55 -18.58
C GLY A 965 -15.51 14.83 -19.29
N VAL A 966 -15.21 16.11 -19.51
CA VAL A 966 -13.98 16.57 -20.17
C VAL A 966 -13.30 17.60 -19.26
N TYR A 967 -12.01 17.41 -18.99
CA TYR A 967 -11.25 18.22 -18.03
C TYR A 967 -9.89 18.59 -18.61
N LEU A 968 -9.48 19.84 -18.44
CA LEU A 968 -8.10 20.28 -18.51
C LEU A 968 -7.52 20.17 -17.09
N TYR A 969 -6.32 19.60 -16.96
CA TYR A 969 -5.59 19.51 -15.68
C TYR A 969 -4.16 20.01 -15.85
N GLY A 970 -3.54 20.39 -14.73
CA GLY A 970 -2.12 20.67 -14.65
C GLY A 970 -1.56 20.36 -13.28
N ASN A 971 -0.47 19.59 -13.26
CA ASN A 971 0.27 19.20 -12.06
C ASN A 971 1.60 19.98 -12.03
N ASN A 972 2.06 20.37 -10.84
CA ASN A 972 3.25 21.20 -10.65
C ASN A 972 3.27 22.44 -11.57
N LEU A 973 2.20 23.26 -11.53
CA LEU A 973 1.96 24.38 -12.46
C LEU A 973 3.10 25.41 -12.54
N PHE A 974 3.87 25.54 -11.47
CA PHE A 974 5.04 26.45 -11.40
C PHE A 974 6.36 25.78 -11.80
N ASP A 975 6.34 24.53 -12.26
CA ASP A 975 7.49 23.74 -12.72
C ASP A 975 8.63 23.68 -11.69
N LYS A 976 8.26 23.58 -10.41
CA LYS A 976 9.19 23.55 -9.28
C LYS A 976 10.03 22.27 -9.39
N THR A 977 11.35 22.44 -9.50
CA THR A 977 12.32 21.35 -9.38
C THR A 977 12.76 21.19 -7.93
N TYR A 978 12.82 19.94 -7.45
CA TYR A 978 13.13 19.52 -6.09
C TYR A 978 13.71 18.10 -6.11
N PHE A 979 14.49 17.74 -5.09
CA PHE A 979 14.94 16.37 -4.86
C PHE A 979 13.91 15.59 -4.01
N THR A 980 13.69 14.32 -4.36
CA THR A 980 12.86 13.37 -3.60
C THR A 980 13.69 12.38 -2.79
N SER A 981 14.98 12.22 -3.12
CA SER A 981 15.94 11.39 -2.39
C SER A 981 17.32 12.06 -2.31
N GLY A 982 18.20 11.49 -1.51
CA GLY A 982 19.61 11.86 -1.44
C GLY A 982 20.45 10.71 -0.92
N PHE A 983 21.65 10.53 -1.46
CA PHE A 983 22.64 9.56 -1.02
C PHE A 983 24.04 9.99 -1.45
N ARG A 984 25.07 9.40 -0.84
CA ARG A 984 26.47 9.59 -1.24
C ARG A 984 26.91 8.39 -2.06
N SER A 985 27.56 8.60 -3.21
CA SER A 985 28.16 7.48 -3.96
C SER A 985 29.52 7.12 -3.36
N SER A 986 29.75 5.83 -3.13
CA SER A 986 31.06 5.29 -2.73
C SER A 986 32.04 5.18 -3.90
N PHE A 987 31.58 5.38 -5.14
CA PHE A 987 32.34 5.19 -6.37
C PHE A 987 32.49 6.49 -7.20
N ASP A 988 31.94 7.61 -6.75
CA ASP A 988 32.22 8.93 -7.32
C ASP A 988 33.59 9.45 -6.82
N PRO A 989 34.52 9.84 -7.72
CA PRO A 989 35.81 10.43 -7.35
C PRO A 989 35.72 11.69 -6.47
N ASN A 990 34.60 12.42 -6.49
CA ASN A 990 34.41 13.67 -5.78
C ASN A 990 33.73 13.49 -4.40
N THR A 991 33.25 12.30 -4.09
CA THR A 991 32.45 11.97 -2.88
C THR A 991 31.19 12.84 -2.69
N GLN A 992 30.59 13.31 -3.78
CA GLN A 992 29.46 14.23 -3.78
C GLN A 992 28.12 13.53 -3.45
N PHE A 993 27.10 14.34 -3.14
CA PHE A 993 25.73 13.86 -2.95
C PHE A 993 24.97 13.84 -4.27
N PHE A 994 24.28 12.73 -4.51
CA PHE A 994 23.36 12.52 -5.63
C PHE A 994 21.94 12.33 -5.09
N GLY A 995 20.94 12.58 -5.91
CA GLY A 995 19.57 12.18 -5.60
C GLY A 995 18.64 12.24 -6.80
N ALA A 996 17.46 11.66 -6.63
CA ALA A 996 16.41 11.71 -7.62
C ALA A 996 15.65 13.03 -7.58
N ILE A 997 15.23 13.50 -8.74
CA ILE A 997 14.41 14.70 -8.88
C ILE A 997 12.94 14.33 -8.99
N GLY A 998 12.07 15.15 -8.41
CA GLY A 998 10.62 15.02 -8.59
C GLY A 998 10.16 15.47 -9.98
N GLU A 999 8.94 15.07 -10.35
CA GLU A 999 8.37 15.37 -11.66
C GLU A 999 8.24 16.88 -11.93
N GLY A 1000 8.50 17.26 -13.17
CA GLY A 1000 8.25 18.62 -13.66
C GLY A 1000 6.77 18.93 -13.84
N ARG A 1001 6.49 20.08 -14.47
CA ARG A 1001 5.13 20.45 -14.85
C ARG A 1001 4.56 19.53 -15.94
N THR A 1002 3.37 19.00 -15.67
CA THR A 1002 2.53 18.30 -16.67
C THR A 1002 1.23 19.08 -16.86
N ILE A 1003 0.82 19.34 -18.10
CA ILE A 1003 -0.51 19.93 -18.44
C ILE A 1003 -1.20 19.01 -19.45
N GLY A 1004 -2.47 18.67 -19.23
CA GLY A 1004 -3.14 17.69 -20.08
C GLY A 1004 -4.66 17.77 -20.10
N VAL A 1005 -5.26 16.92 -20.92
CA VAL A 1005 -6.72 16.72 -21.04
C VAL A 1005 -7.05 15.31 -20.57
N GLN A 1006 -8.10 15.18 -19.76
CA GLN A 1006 -8.73 13.91 -19.43
C GLN A 1006 -10.17 13.89 -19.93
N VAL A 1007 -10.59 12.78 -20.54
CA VAL A 1007 -11.99 12.46 -20.82
C VAL A 1007 -12.39 11.26 -19.98
N THR A 1008 -13.51 11.35 -19.28
CA THR A 1008 -14.07 10.25 -18.47
C THR A 1008 -15.45 9.88 -19.01
N THR A 1009 -15.82 8.60 -18.96
CA THR A 1009 -17.14 8.11 -19.39
C THR A 1009 -17.77 7.19 -18.33
N LYS A 1010 -19.10 7.19 -18.25
CA LYS A 1010 -19.91 6.26 -17.46
C LYS A 1010 -21.18 5.88 -18.23
N PHE A 1011 -21.47 4.58 -18.26
CA PHE A 1011 -22.72 3.96 -18.73
C PHE A 1011 -23.25 2.94 -17.72
#